data_AF-A0A2D5BSA9-F1
#
_entry.id   AF-A0A2D5BSA9-F1
#
_cell.length_a   1.000
_cell.length_b   1.000
_cell.length_c   1.000
_cell.angle_alpha   90.00
_cell.angle_beta   90.00
_cell.angle_gamma   90.00
#
_symmetry.space_group_name_H-M   'P 1'
#
loop_
_entity.id
_entity.type
_entity.pdbx_description
1 polymer ?
#
loop_
_entity_poly.entity_id
_entity_poly.type
_entity_poly.pdbx_seq_one_letter_code
_entity_poly.pdbx_strand_id
1 'polypeptide(L)'
;MRTLALLLFWAAVASGQSVTYTVSSAWSTGFTGAVVIHGPASAPVTAWVLEFDLPHGIGSHWDATITPLGNGRFRAVGQSWNANIAAGGNVSFGFSGIINGTQLTDPSNATLNGVGVPVNGQGGAGGPGSGPSGCPTAPAGPLAAPPVAPPPGVAAPDRRVVGYFTAWSVYGRNYHVPDVPAERLTHINYAFANIDSNLLIALGDPYADIDKFYPGDSWAPGALRGNFNRLRLLKEEHPHVRTLISVGGWTWSGLFSEVALSPARRQAFAASCVQFMTQYHFDGVDIDWEYPVSGGLASNITRPEDKQNYTLLLQELRAQLDAQGAMDGRHYLLTIAAPAGPGTYANIELDLIHPYLDWINVMAYDFHGSWSPLTNFHNGLYAASGDPSPDPVIATQFNGNSAVQAYLAAGIPADKIVLGAPFYGRGWSGVPATNNGLWQSFAGTPQGTWEPGVFDYDHVVEGLIPAGATRHWHSEAQVPWVHDPQTGLVVSYEDDQSLANKAQYVVGNGLGGIMFWELSCDDAPHTLLSVLADGLLGPRLWLQAATSGAGAGDLWLRVTGVVTGATHVGLVASATPAVIPGAGSFLGLVPDPLLLSLAVRPPAPLDILHWPVGQSPYVNGPLILAPCTLAGLAGQTWEGRAVAYDVAAPALIALSGIATLVW
;
A
#
# COMPACT_ATOMS: atom_id res chain seq x y z
N MET A 1 -20.06 68.36 7.89
CA MET A 1 -21.48 68.17 7.53
C MET A 1 -21.55 66.85 6.76
N ARG A 2 -22.17 65.79 7.34
CA ARG A 2 -23.59 65.40 7.12
C ARG A 2 -23.81 64.92 5.66
N THR A 3 -24.42 63.79 5.30
CA THR A 3 -25.07 62.66 5.99
C THR A 3 -25.34 61.57 4.93
N LEU A 4 -25.50 60.31 5.35
CA LEU A 4 -26.12 59.20 4.62
C LEU A 4 -27.57 59.49 4.12
N ALA A 5 -27.99 58.78 3.05
CA ALA A 5 -29.18 57.89 2.96
C ALA A 5 -29.46 57.51 1.48
N LEU A 6 -29.28 56.26 1.03
CA LEU A 6 -30.19 55.08 1.05
C LEU A 6 -31.50 55.23 0.25
N LEU A 7 -31.71 54.38 -0.77
CA LEU A 7 -33.03 53.95 -1.29
C LEU A 7 -32.93 52.61 -2.07
N LEU A 8 -34.04 51.87 -2.02
CA LEU A 8 -34.23 50.43 -2.23
C LEU A 8 -34.74 50.03 -3.64
N PHE A 9 -34.35 48.81 -4.07
CA PHE A 9 -35.08 47.73 -4.80
C PHE A 9 -35.76 47.97 -6.18
N TRP A 10 -35.35 47.17 -7.19
CA TRP A 10 -36.14 46.05 -7.76
C TRP A 10 -35.26 45.11 -8.59
N ALA A 11 -35.57 43.81 -8.53
CA ALA A 11 -34.71 42.70 -8.92
C ALA A 11 -34.64 42.48 -10.44
N ALA A 12 -33.42 42.62 -10.99
CA ALA A 12 -33.02 41.90 -12.19
C ALA A 12 -32.56 40.51 -11.75
N VAL A 13 -33.03 39.45 -12.42
CA VAL A 13 -32.39 38.13 -12.34
C VAL A 13 -30.95 38.34 -12.80
N ALA A 14 -30.01 38.38 -11.86
CA ALA A 14 -28.63 38.66 -12.16
C ALA A 14 -28.10 37.51 -13.03
N SER A 15 -27.84 37.82 -14.29
CA SER A 15 -27.25 36.87 -15.25
C SER A 15 -26.00 36.22 -14.65
N GLY A 16 -26.00 34.89 -14.57
CA GLY A 16 -24.83 34.10 -14.19
C GLY A 16 -24.95 33.25 -12.92
N GLN A 17 -26.08 33.29 -12.19
CA GLN A 17 -26.29 32.39 -11.03
C GLN A 17 -26.86 31.03 -11.47
N SER A 18 -26.36 29.95 -10.89
CA SER A 18 -26.90 28.61 -11.09
C SER A 18 -26.58 27.69 -9.91
N VAL A 19 -27.26 26.55 -9.84
CA VAL A 19 -27.01 25.52 -8.85
C VAL A 19 -26.62 24.25 -9.56
N THR A 20 -25.56 23.58 -9.14
CA THR A 20 -25.19 22.24 -9.60
C THR A 20 -25.57 21.25 -8.51
N TYR A 21 -26.33 20.20 -8.86
CA TYR A 21 -26.64 19.12 -7.94
C TYR A 21 -26.02 17.82 -8.44
N THR A 22 -25.43 17.04 -7.55
CA THR A 22 -24.89 15.73 -7.88
C THR A 22 -25.23 14.74 -6.78
N VAL A 23 -25.52 13.50 -7.18
CA VAL A 23 -25.58 12.40 -6.23
C VAL A 23 -24.19 11.77 -6.20
N SER A 24 -23.42 12.04 -5.16
CA SER A 24 -22.04 11.56 -5.04
C SER A 24 -21.97 10.08 -4.66
N SER A 25 -23.02 9.54 -4.05
CA SER A 25 -23.19 8.11 -3.78
C SER A 25 -24.66 7.77 -3.55
N ALA A 26 -25.09 6.54 -3.89
CA ALA A 26 -26.43 6.05 -3.61
C ALA A 26 -26.40 4.55 -3.25
N TRP A 27 -27.29 4.14 -2.36
CA TRP A 27 -27.51 2.76 -1.92
C TRP A 27 -29.01 2.47 -1.83
N SER A 28 -29.40 1.24 -1.48
CA SER A 28 -30.79 0.78 -1.59
C SER A 28 -31.84 1.57 -0.80
N THR A 29 -31.43 2.31 0.25
CA THR A 29 -32.33 3.06 1.13
C THR A 29 -31.97 4.54 1.30
N GLY A 30 -30.89 5.02 0.67
CA GLY A 30 -30.41 6.39 0.86
C GLY A 30 -29.36 6.81 -0.18
N PHE A 31 -28.97 8.08 -0.13
CA PHE A 31 -27.98 8.66 -1.03
C PHE A 31 -27.28 9.86 -0.39
N THR A 32 -26.18 10.33 -0.98
CA THR A 32 -25.55 11.59 -0.63
C THR A 32 -25.73 12.60 -1.76
N GLY A 33 -26.43 13.69 -1.49
CA GLY A 33 -26.61 14.82 -2.39
C GLY A 33 -25.59 15.92 -2.10
N ALA A 34 -24.89 16.40 -3.13
CA ALA A 34 -24.00 17.55 -3.07
C ALA A 34 -24.53 18.66 -3.97
N VAL A 35 -24.60 19.87 -3.44
CA VAL A 35 -25.13 21.07 -4.11
C VAL A 35 -24.05 22.14 -4.14
N VAL A 36 -23.75 22.68 -5.32
CA VAL A 36 -22.87 23.85 -5.51
C VAL A 36 -23.72 25.02 -5.99
N ILE A 37 -23.69 26.14 -5.30
CA ILE A 37 -24.34 27.39 -5.71
C ILE A 37 -23.27 28.28 -6.32
N HIS A 38 -23.45 28.62 -7.59
CA HIS A 38 -22.61 29.55 -8.33
C HIS A 38 -23.20 30.96 -8.24
N GLY A 39 -22.45 31.90 -7.67
CA GLY A 39 -22.81 33.30 -7.58
C GLY A 39 -22.72 34.02 -8.94
N PRO A 40 -23.30 35.23 -9.07
CA PRO A 40 -23.24 35.97 -10.31
C PRO A 40 -21.81 36.52 -10.51
N ALA A 41 -21.35 36.56 -11.76
CA ALA A 41 -19.97 36.94 -12.10
C ALA A 41 -19.53 38.31 -11.58
N SER A 42 -20.46 39.26 -11.44
CA SER A 42 -20.14 40.67 -11.19
C SER A 42 -20.51 41.18 -9.79
N ALA A 43 -21.16 40.37 -8.93
CA ALA A 43 -21.57 40.82 -7.61
C ALA A 43 -21.53 39.69 -6.55
N PRO A 44 -21.09 39.98 -5.32
CA PRO A 44 -21.15 38.99 -4.25
C PRO A 44 -22.60 38.78 -3.76
N VAL A 45 -22.90 37.58 -3.28
CA VAL A 45 -24.16 37.21 -2.61
C VAL A 45 -23.85 36.99 -1.14
N THR A 46 -24.32 37.87 -0.27
CA THR A 46 -24.15 37.71 1.19
C THR A 46 -25.37 37.06 1.82
N ALA A 47 -25.16 36.19 2.81
CA ALA A 47 -26.17 35.43 3.51
C ALA A 47 -27.14 34.67 2.58
N TRP A 48 -26.62 33.78 1.74
CA TRP A 48 -27.44 33.04 0.80
C TRP A 48 -28.39 32.04 1.48
N VAL A 49 -29.57 31.90 0.89
CA VAL A 49 -30.64 30.98 1.24
C VAL A 49 -31.12 30.32 -0.06
N LEU A 50 -31.03 29.01 -0.14
CA LEU A 50 -31.52 28.22 -1.26
C LEU A 50 -32.76 27.43 -0.85
N GLU A 51 -33.88 27.59 -1.56
CA GLU A 51 -35.04 26.71 -1.43
C GLU A 51 -35.21 25.85 -2.67
N PHE A 52 -35.63 24.59 -2.50
CA PHE A 52 -35.86 23.66 -3.60
C PHE A 52 -36.83 22.53 -3.20
N ASP A 53 -37.44 21.89 -4.19
CA ASP A 53 -38.30 20.72 -4.01
C ASP A 53 -37.52 19.44 -4.35
N LEU A 54 -37.59 18.43 -3.48
CA LEU A 54 -36.96 17.12 -3.67
C LEU A 54 -37.93 16.01 -3.22
N PRO A 55 -38.27 15.03 -4.08
CA PRO A 55 -39.24 13.99 -3.77
C PRO A 55 -38.65 12.85 -2.90
N HIS A 56 -37.69 13.19 -2.03
CA HIS A 56 -36.97 12.30 -1.14
C HIS A 56 -36.81 12.96 0.24
N GLY A 57 -36.65 12.14 1.29
CA GLY A 57 -36.36 12.68 2.62
C GLY A 57 -34.94 13.23 2.70
N ILE A 58 -34.72 14.30 3.46
CA ILE A 58 -33.37 14.77 3.80
C ILE A 58 -33.13 14.51 5.29
N GLY A 59 -32.06 13.76 5.58
CA GLY A 59 -31.56 13.47 6.93
C GLY A 59 -30.51 14.49 7.36
N SER A 60 -29.32 14.01 7.70
CA SER A 60 -28.19 14.88 8.07
C SER A 60 -27.75 15.77 6.91
N HIS A 61 -27.33 16.99 7.21
CA HIS A 61 -26.88 17.99 6.24
C HIS A 61 -25.67 18.77 6.80
N TRP A 62 -24.84 19.31 5.91
CA TRP A 62 -23.62 20.03 6.26
C TRP A 62 -23.35 21.20 5.33
N ASP A 63 -22.55 22.15 5.80
CA ASP A 63 -22.18 23.45 5.21
C ASP A 63 -23.35 24.41 4.93
N ALA A 64 -24.58 23.94 5.11
CA ALA A 64 -25.81 24.70 5.22
C ALA A 64 -26.72 24.05 6.25
N THR A 65 -27.56 24.81 6.94
CA THR A 65 -28.68 24.24 7.72
C THR A 65 -29.85 24.02 6.78
N ILE A 66 -30.33 22.78 6.66
CA ILE A 66 -31.48 22.42 5.82
C ILE A 66 -32.69 22.13 6.70
N THR A 67 -33.75 22.91 6.50
CA THR A 67 -35.01 22.76 7.23
C THR A 67 -36.13 22.36 6.26
N PRO A 68 -36.90 21.29 6.54
CA PRO A 68 -38.07 20.96 5.75
C PRO A 68 -39.16 22.01 5.94
N LEU A 69 -39.76 22.46 4.83
CA LEU A 69 -40.89 23.39 4.84
C LEU A 69 -42.24 22.67 4.66
N GLY A 70 -42.21 21.36 4.39
CA GLY A 70 -43.40 20.52 4.15
C GLY A 70 -43.57 20.17 2.67
N ASN A 71 -44.33 19.10 2.39
CA ASN A 71 -44.68 18.63 1.04
C ASN A 71 -43.48 18.40 0.08
N GLY A 72 -42.33 17.97 0.61
CA GLY A 72 -41.12 17.71 -0.20
C GLY A 72 -40.28 18.96 -0.51
N ARG A 73 -40.60 20.13 0.07
CA ARG A 73 -39.83 21.36 -0.07
C ARG A 73 -38.87 21.59 1.09
N PHE A 74 -37.66 22.06 0.79
CA PHE A 74 -36.58 22.29 1.76
C PHE A 74 -35.97 23.68 1.61
N ARG A 75 -35.51 24.26 2.72
CA ARG A 75 -34.73 25.51 2.77
C ARG A 75 -33.36 25.24 3.34
N ALA A 76 -32.31 25.47 2.54
CA ALA A 76 -30.91 25.45 2.94
C ALA A 76 -30.42 26.89 3.18
N VAL A 77 -29.91 27.18 4.36
CA VAL A 77 -29.28 28.47 4.69
C VAL A 77 -27.80 28.22 4.93
N GLY A 78 -26.92 28.93 4.21
CA GLY A 78 -25.48 28.78 4.40
C GLY A 78 -25.07 29.04 5.85
N GLN A 79 -24.20 28.19 6.40
CA GLN A 79 -23.64 28.43 7.73
C GLN A 79 -22.90 29.76 7.77
N SER A 80 -22.75 30.39 8.92
CA SER A 80 -22.15 31.74 9.03
C SER A 80 -20.83 31.93 8.27
N TRP A 81 -20.03 30.87 8.13
CA TRP A 81 -18.78 30.83 7.40
C TRP A 81 -18.90 30.43 5.90
N ASN A 82 -20.01 29.81 5.51
CA ASN A 82 -20.33 29.45 4.12
C ASN A 82 -21.39 30.40 3.51
N ALA A 83 -21.94 31.34 4.29
CA ALA A 83 -23.12 32.12 3.95
C ALA A 83 -22.90 33.18 2.85
N ASN A 84 -21.65 33.48 2.48
CA ASN A 84 -21.35 34.54 1.51
C ASN A 84 -20.62 33.97 0.28
N ILE A 85 -21.11 34.29 -0.90
CA ILE A 85 -20.50 33.96 -2.19
C ILE A 85 -19.85 35.23 -2.73
N ALA A 86 -18.57 35.19 -3.08
CA ALA A 86 -17.91 36.31 -3.76
C ALA A 86 -18.46 36.49 -5.19
N ALA A 87 -18.24 37.66 -5.80
CA ALA A 87 -18.57 37.88 -7.21
C ALA A 87 -17.83 36.85 -8.10
N GLY A 88 -18.58 36.09 -8.89
CA GLY A 88 -18.06 34.98 -9.71
C GLY A 88 -17.56 33.76 -8.94
N GLY A 89 -17.71 33.77 -7.61
CA GLY A 89 -17.39 32.64 -6.74
C GLY A 89 -18.53 31.64 -6.65
N ASN A 90 -18.26 30.53 -5.98
CA ASN A 90 -19.23 29.51 -5.67
C ASN A 90 -19.07 29.04 -4.22
N VAL A 91 -20.11 28.40 -3.71
CA VAL A 91 -20.18 27.78 -2.39
C VAL A 91 -20.86 26.44 -2.55
N SER A 92 -20.52 25.47 -1.70
CA SER A 92 -21.12 24.14 -1.76
C SER A 92 -21.67 23.72 -0.41
N PHE A 93 -22.67 22.85 -0.44
CA PHE A 93 -23.21 22.19 0.74
C PHE A 93 -23.69 20.79 0.37
N GLY A 94 -23.91 19.92 1.36
CA GLY A 94 -24.33 18.54 1.12
C GLY A 94 -25.33 18.02 2.13
N PHE A 95 -25.96 16.91 1.80
CA PHE A 95 -26.90 16.22 2.67
C PHE A 95 -27.01 14.72 2.37
N SER A 96 -27.44 13.96 3.37
CA SER A 96 -27.85 12.56 3.24
C SER A 96 -29.34 12.49 2.93
N GLY A 97 -29.70 11.90 1.80
CA GLY A 97 -31.07 11.65 1.38
C GLY A 97 -31.55 10.24 1.72
N ILE A 98 -32.86 10.09 1.89
CA ILE A 98 -33.54 8.83 2.22
C ILE A 98 -34.46 8.45 1.05
N ILE A 99 -34.26 7.26 0.48
CA ILE A 99 -34.99 6.77 -0.70
C ILE A 99 -36.27 6.07 -0.25
N ASN A 100 -37.42 6.59 -0.69
CA ASN A 100 -38.75 6.11 -0.28
C ASN A 100 -39.46 5.32 -1.40
N GLY A 101 -38.73 4.42 -2.08
CA GLY A 101 -39.28 3.55 -3.12
C GLY A 101 -39.49 4.20 -4.50
N THR A 102 -39.04 5.44 -4.69
CA THR A 102 -39.06 6.16 -5.98
C THR A 102 -37.63 6.36 -6.50
N GLN A 103 -37.44 6.40 -7.83
CA GLN A 103 -36.11 6.61 -8.44
C GLN A 103 -35.54 7.98 -8.06
N LEU A 104 -34.21 8.07 -7.92
CA LEU A 104 -33.53 9.35 -7.65
C LEU A 104 -33.74 10.32 -8.81
N THR A 105 -34.11 11.55 -8.47
CA THR A 105 -34.33 12.65 -9.43
C THR A 105 -33.67 13.92 -8.90
N ASP A 106 -33.30 14.82 -9.81
CA ASP A 106 -32.75 16.11 -9.44
C ASP A 106 -33.76 17.00 -8.70
N PRO A 107 -33.30 17.94 -7.83
CA PRO A 107 -34.13 18.97 -7.25
C PRO A 107 -34.80 19.86 -8.30
N SER A 108 -36.01 20.33 -8.01
CA SER A 108 -36.77 21.23 -8.89
C SER A 108 -37.20 22.52 -8.17
N ASN A 109 -37.67 23.51 -8.93
CA ASN A 109 -38.18 24.79 -8.43
C ASN A 109 -37.24 25.57 -7.50
N ALA A 110 -35.93 25.56 -7.80
CA ALA A 110 -34.93 26.16 -6.93
C ALA A 110 -34.93 27.71 -6.98
N THR A 111 -34.81 28.35 -5.82
CA THR A 111 -34.67 29.81 -5.69
C THR A 111 -33.52 30.17 -4.75
N LEU A 112 -32.64 31.08 -5.17
CA LEU A 112 -31.54 31.64 -4.37
C LEU A 112 -31.93 33.05 -3.89
N ASN A 113 -32.02 33.25 -2.57
CA ASN A 113 -32.51 34.48 -1.94
C ASN A 113 -33.85 34.96 -2.54
N GLY A 114 -34.73 34.02 -2.90
CA GLY A 114 -36.05 34.27 -3.49
C GLY A 114 -36.07 34.50 -5.00
N VAL A 115 -34.92 34.47 -5.68
CA VAL A 115 -34.82 34.60 -7.15
C VAL A 115 -34.67 33.20 -7.76
N GLY A 116 -35.44 32.87 -8.80
CA GLY A 116 -35.35 31.57 -9.47
C GLY A 116 -33.97 31.32 -10.08
N VAL A 117 -33.40 30.13 -9.83
CA VAL A 117 -32.09 29.72 -10.34
C VAL A 117 -32.16 28.32 -10.98
N PRO A 118 -31.48 28.07 -12.11
CA PRO A 118 -31.49 26.77 -12.75
C PRO A 118 -30.69 25.76 -11.91
N VAL A 119 -31.20 24.52 -11.83
CA VAL A 119 -30.51 23.37 -11.23
C VAL A 119 -29.94 22.49 -12.34
N ASN A 120 -28.62 22.34 -12.35
CA ASN A 120 -27.88 21.52 -13.29
C ASN A 120 -27.46 20.23 -12.57
N GLY A 121 -28.25 19.16 -12.72
CA GLY A 121 -27.93 17.85 -12.15
C GLY A 121 -26.85 17.10 -12.93
N GLN A 122 -25.97 16.35 -12.24
CA GLN A 122 -25.33 15.16 -12.83
C GLN A 122 -25.84 13.90 -12.14
N GLY A 123 -26.76 13.19 -12.79
CA GLY A 123 -27.27 11.88 -12.37
C GLY A 123 -27.06 10.83 -13.46
N GLY A 124 -26.65 9.63 -13.06
CA GLY A 124 -26.55 8.46 -13.93
C GLY A 124 -27.88 7.70 -14.11
N ALA A 125 -28.09 7.24 -15.36
CA ALA A 125 -28.97 6.18 -15.90
C ALA A 125 -30.47 6.45 -16.23
N GLY A 126 -30.81 6.32 -17.54
CA GLY A 126 -32.12 5.81 -18.04
C GLY A 126 -32.85 6.66 -19.12
N GLY A 127 -33.04 6.13 -20.35
CA GLY A 127 -33.96 6.67 -21.41
C GLY A 127 -35.46 6.49 -21.07
N PRO A 128 -36.47 6.92 -21.89
CA PRO A 128 -36.64 6.69 -23.35
C PRO A 128 -37.34 7.80 -24.20
N GLY A 129 -37.27 7.70 -25.54
CA GLY A 129 -38.20 8.28 -26.58
C GLY A 129 -38.22 9.81 -26.75
N SER A 130 -38.35 10.46 -27.91
CA SER A 130 -38.77 10.13 -29.29
C SER A 130 -38.27 11.27 -30.23
N GLY A 131 -38.02 10.98 -31.52
CA GLY A 131 -37.33 11.86 -32.51
C GLY A 131 -38.13 13.07 -33.02
N PRO A 132 -37.97 13.58 -34.28
CA PRO A 132 -36.98 13.31 -35.36
C PRO A 132 -36.22 14.60 -35.79
N SER A 133 -35.09 14.62 -36.50
CA SER A 133 -34.98 14.49 -37.98
C SER A 133 -33.61 15.03 -38.44
N GLY A 134 -32.94 14.36 -39.40
CA GLY A 134 -32.08 15.04 -40.39
C GLY A 134 -30.60 14.61 -40.52
N CYS A 135 -30.36 13.49 -41.22
CA CYS A 135 -29.08 12.98 -41.77
C CYS A 135 -28.47 13.89 -42.88
N PRO A 136 -27.22 13.71 -43.43
CA PRO A 136 -26.56 12.44 -43.84
C PRO A 136 -25.02 12.27 -43.54
N THR A 137 -24.60 11.13 -42.97
CA THR A 137 -23.81 9.97 -43.50
C THR A 137 -22.47 10.17 -44.26
N ALA A 138 -21.40 9.53 -43.76
CA ALA A 138 -20.44 8.65 -44.48
C ALA A 138 -19.52 7.85 -43.49
N PRO A 139 -18.93 6.67 -43.83
CA PRO A 139 -18.96 5.47 -42.97
C PRO A 139 -17.62 4.88 -42.42
N ALA A 140 -17.77 4.16 -41.28
CA ALA A 140 -17.25 2.84 -40.85
C ALA A 140 -15.74 2.48 -40.71
N GLY A 141 -15.38 2.05 -39.48
CA GLY A 141 -14.35 1.05 -39.13
C GLY A 141 -14.32 0.80 -37.60
N PRO A 142 -14.30 -0.45 -37.08
CA PRO A 142 -14.43 -0.72 -35.63
C PRO A 142 -13.06 -0.79 -34.93
N LEU A 143 -12.94 -0.19 -33.74
CA LEU A 143 -11.89 -0.50 -32.77
C LEU A 143 -12.52 -0.67 -31.37
N ALA A 144 -12.09 -1.72 -30.68
CA ALA A 144 -12.62 -2.23 -29.42
C ALA A 144 -12.46 -1.27 -28.23
N ALA A 145 -13.36 -1.37 -27.25
CA ALA A 145 -13.34 -0.58 -26.02
C ALA A 145 -12.35 -1.18 -24.97
N PRO A 146 -11.59 -0.33 -24.23
CA PRO A 146 -10.71 -0.75 -23.13
C PRO A 146 -11.49 -1.12 -21.85
N PRO A 147 -10.88 -1.88 -20.91
CA PRO A 147 -11.56 -2.50 -19.77
C PRO A 147 -11.98 -1.50 -18.68
N VAL A 148 -13.05 -1.87 -17.97
CA VAL A 148 -13.79 -1.09 -16.97
C VAL A 148 -13.11 -1.16 -15.60
N ALA A 149 -12.99 -0.02 -14.90
CA ALA A 149 -12.44 0.11 -13.54
C ALA A 149 -13.42 -0.42 -12.45
N PRO A 150 -12.93 -0.90 -11.28
CA PRO A 150 -13.78 -1.42 -10.21
C PRO A 150 -14.48 -0.32 -9.37
N PRO A 151 -15.54 -0.67 -8.60
CA PRO A 151 -16.47 0.29 -7.97
C PRO A 151 -15.96 0.91 -6.64
N PRO A 152 -16.47 2.08 -6.23
CA PRO A 152 -16.05 2.78 -5.01
C PRO A 152 -16.85 2.34 -3.76
N GLY A 153 -16.16 1.93 -2.70
CA GLY A 153 -16.80 1.58 -1.41
C GLY A 153 -16.04 0.63 -0.49
N VAL A 154 -14.93 0.03 -0.94
CA VAL A 154 -13.97 -0.65 -0.07
C VAL A 154 -12.95 0.43 0.32
N ALA A 155 -12.76 0.72 1.61
CA ALA A 155 -11.56 1.41 2.05
C ALA A 155 -10.40 0.71 1.35
N ALA A 156 -9.55 1.42 0.59
CA ALA A 156 -8.48 0.77 -0.17
C ALA A 156 -7.82 -0.26 0.77
N PRO A 157 -7.79 -1.56 0.41
CA PRO A 157 -7.17 -2.53 1.29
C PRO A 157 -5.78 -2.00 1.64
N ASP A 158 -5.39 -2.09 2.92
CA ASP A 158 -4.06 -1.65 3.36
C ASP A 158 -3.02 -2.36 2.47
N ARG A 159 -2.55 -1.65 1.45
CA ARG A 159 -1.70 -2.24 0.43
C ARG A 159 -0.39 -2.63 1.09
N ARG A 160 0.14 -3.75 0.63
CA ARG A 160 1.33 -4.34 1.22
C ARG A 160 2.55 -4.03 0.36
N VAL A 161 3.65 -3.74 1.03
CA VAL A 161 4.99 -3.78 0.46
C VAL A 161 5.73 -4.84 1.27
N VAL A 162 5.94 -6.00 0.64
CA VAL A 162 6.52 -7.19 1.27
C VAL A 162 7.92 -7.39 0.72
N GLY A 163 8.95 -7.23 1.57
CA GLY A 163 10.34 -7.47 1.17
C GLY A 163 10.85 -8.81 1.66
N TYR A 164 11.58 -9.55 0.82
CA TYR A 164 12.33 -10.71 1.26
C TYR A 164 13.71 -10.30 1.81
N PHE A 165 14.00 -10.71 3.06
CA PHE A 165 15.34 -10.59 3.66
C PHE A 165 15.96 -11.99 3.71
N THR A 166 17.09 -12.18 3.05
CA THR A 166 17.76 -13.48 3.02
C THR A 166 18.79 -13.65 4.12
N ALA A 167 18.80 -14.83 4.74
CA ALA A 167 19.68 -15.17 5.86
C ALA A 167 21.15 -14.93 5.52
N TRP A 168 21.54 -15.23 4.27
CA TRP A 168 22.90 -15.12 3.78
C TRP A 168 23.31 -13.70 3.38
N SER A 169 22.39 -12.73 3.35
CA SER A 169 22.71 -11.34 3.03
C SER A 169 23.75 -10.72 3.97
N VAL A 170 23.85 -11.24 5.21
CA VAL A 170 24.79 -10.78 6.23
C VAL A 170 26.26 -11.16 5.99
N TYR A 171 26.55 -11.90 4.92
CA TYR A 171 27.89 -12.35 4.57
C TYR A 171 28.49 -11.50 3.44
N GLY A 172 28.63 -12.07 2.23
CA GLY A 172 29.29 -11.39 1.10
C GLY A 172 28.56 -10.14 0.66
N ARG A 173 27.22 -10.16 0.64
CA ARG A 173 26.37 -9.00 0.37
C ARG A 173 26.53 -7.89 1.42
N ASN A 174 26.95 -8.25 2.63
CA ASN A 174 27.13 -7.33 3.76
C ASN A 174 25.90 -6.44 4.00
N TYR A 175 24.71 -7.02 3.84
CA TYR A 175 23.44 -6.36 4.07
C TYR A 175 22.76 -7.00 5.29
N HIS A 176 22.57 -6.22 6.33
CA HIS A 176 22.11 -6.66 7.64
C HIS A 176 20.70 -6.15 7.94
N VAL A 177 20.01 -6.78 8.89
CA VAL A 177 18.68 -6.34 9.30
C VAL A 177 18.62 -4.85 9.70
N PRO A 178 19.62 -4.26 10.39
CA PRO A 178 19.65 -2.81 10.65
C PRO A 178 19.76 -1.91 9.41
N ASP A 179 20.14 -2.45 8.25
CA ASP A 179 20.23 -1.71 6.99
C ASP A 179 18.85 -1.65 6.29
N VAL A 180 17.86 -2.41 6.76
CA VAL A 180 16.52 -2.46 6.17
C VAL A 180 15.76 -1.17 6.43
N PRO A 181 15.31 -0.43 5.40
CA PRO A 181 14.45 0.75 5.56
C PRO A 181 13.01 0.31 5.89
N ALA A 182 12.83 -0.21 7.10
CA ALA A 182 11.59 -0.81 7.62
C ALA A 182 10.39 0.14 7.58
N GLU A 183 10.66 1.44 7.60
CA GLU A 183 9.68 2.49 7.46
C GLU A 183 9.06 2.57 6.04
N ARG A 184 9.59 1.84 5.07
CA ARG A 184 9.05 1.70 3.71
C ARG A 184 8.37 0.36 3.47
N LEU A 185 8.35 -0.52 4.48
CA LEU A 185 7.80 -1.86 4.40
C LEU A 185 6.53 -1.99 5.24
N THR A 186 5.69 -2.94 4.88
CA THR A 186 4.63 -3.45 5.77
C THR A 186 4.99 -4.83 6.31
N HIS A 187 5.64 -5.66 5.50
CA HIS A 187 6.01 -7.01 5.88
C HIS A 187 7.44 -7.34 5.44
N ILE A 188 8.11 -8.18 6.24
CA ILE A 188 9.37 -8.80 5.90
C ILE A 188 9.18 -10.32 5.92
N ASN A 189 9.42 -10.98 4.79
CA ASN A 189 9.54 -12.42 4.73
C ASN A 189 11.02 -12.78 4.94
N TYR A 190 11.34 -13.46 6.04
CA TYR A 190 12.70 -13.93 6.29
C TYR A 190 12.93 -15.24 5.55
N ALA A 191 13.87 -15.23 4.60
CA ALA A 191 14.22 -16.34 3.75
C ALA A 191 15.56 -16.96 4.20
N PHE A 192 15.66 -18.25 4.49
CA PHE A 192 14.58 -19.22 4.60
C PHE A 192 14.80 -20.08 5.84
N ALA A 193 13.72 -20.58 6.41
CA ALA A 193 13.75 -21.81 7.19
C ALA A 193 13.76 -23.03 6.25
N ASN A 194 14.38 -24.11 6.70
CA ASN A 194 14.44 -25.38 5.98
C ASN A 194 13.46 -26.40 6.59
N ILE A 195 13.32 -27.55 5.95
CA ILE A 195 12.63 -28.74 6.46
C ILE A 195 13.71 -29.78 6.77
N ASP A 196 13.73 -30.30 8.00
CA ASP A 196 14.71 -31.30 8.42
C ASP A 196 14.31 -32.72 8.00
N SER A 197 15.18 -33.70 8.30
CA SER A 197 14.93 -35.11 8.03
C SER A 197 13.77 -35.71 8.85
N ASN A 198 13.31 -35.02 9.90
CA ASN A 198 12.13 -35.41 10.67
C ASN A 198 10.83 -34.83 10.07
N LEU A 199 10.94 -34.12 8.95
CA LEU A 199 9.83 -33.43 8.27
C LEU A 199 9.26 -32.29 9.11
N LEU A 200 10.09 -31.64 9.91
CA LEU A 200 9.73 -30.48 10.73
C LEU A 200 10.48 -29.24 10.24
N ILE A 201 9.96 -28.06 10.55
CA ILE A 201 10.68 -26.80 10.28
C ILE A 201 12.00 -26.76 11.06
N ALA A 202 13.05 -26.24 10.42
CA ALA A 202 14.37 -26.06 11.01
C ALA A 202 14.99 -24.72 10.59
N LEU A 203 15.96 -24.27 11.40
CA LEU A 203 16.81 -23.13 11.05
C LEU A 203 17.53 -23.41 9.73
N GLY A 204 17.61 -22.41 8.86
CA GLY A 204 18.34 -22.53 7.60
C GLY A 204 19.83 -22.39 7.82
N ASP A 205 20.22 -21.34 8.56
CA ASP A 205 21.61 -21.06 8.94
C ASP A 205 21.64 -20.63 10.41
N PRO A 206 21.86 -21.57 11.35
CA PRO A 206 21.84 -21.25 12.78
C PRO A 206 22.80 -20.13 13.18
N TYR A 207 23.92 -19.94 12.46
CA TYR A 207 24.82 -18.85 12.77
C TYR A 207 24.19 -17.50 12.40
N ALA A 208 23.75 -17.32 11.16
CA ALA A 208 23.09 -16.08 10.74
C ALA A 208 21.76 -15.84 11.50
N ASP A 209 20.97 -16.89 11.68
CA ASP A 209 19.60 -16.83 12.21
C ASP A 209 19.60 -16.41 13.69
N ILE A 210 20.41 -17.07 14.53
CA ILE A 210 20.29 -16.96 16.00
C ILE A 210 21.59 -16.70 16.76
N ASP A 211 22.77 -16.75 16.12
CA ASP A 211 24.05 -16.72 16.86
C ASP A 211 24.97 -15.55 16.51
N LYS A 212 24.90 -15.02 15.28
CA LYS A 212 25.74 -13.92 14.81
C LYS A 212 25.60 -12.73 15.74
N PHE A 213 26.73 -12.31 16.30
CA PHE A 213 26.77 -11.24 17.28
C PHE A 213 26.67 -9.87 16.60
N TYR A 214 25.79 -9.02 17.12
CA TYR A 214 25.69 -7.60 16.78
C TYR A 214 25.99 -6.73 18.02
N PRO A 215 26.47 -5.48 17.84
CA PRO A 215 26.67 -4.56 18.96
C PRO A 215 25.42 -4.46 19.84
N GLY A 216 25.61 -4.59 21.16
CA GLY A 216 24.54 -4.58 22.16
C GLY A 216 23.93 -5.94 22.47
N ASP A 217 24.30 -7.02 21.77
CA ASP A 217 23.86 -8.38 22.13
C ASP A 217 24.42 -8.85 23.47
N SER A 218 23.64 -9.69 24.16
CA SER A 218 24.07 -10.36 25.37
C SER A 218 25.03 -11.51 25.05
N TRP A 219 26.06 -11.66 25.89
CA TRP A 219 26.96 -12.82 25.88
C TRP A 219 26.46 -13.98 26.74
N ALA A 220 25.29 -13.85 27.37
CA ALA A 220 24.74 -14.89 28.22
C ALA A 220 24.46 -16.18 27.41
N PRO A 221 24.76 -17.37 27.96
CA PRO A 221 24.41 -18.63 27.31
C PRO A 221 22.91 -18.70 26.99
N GLY A 222 22.58 -19.05 25.74
CA GLY A 222 21.20 -19.15 25.27
C GLY A 222 20.52 -17.82 24.95
N ALA A 223 21.22 -16.69 24.98
CA ALA A 223 20.67 -15.42 24.49
C ALA A 223 20.39 -15.51 22.99
N LEU A 224 19.18 -15.10 22.58
CA LEU A 224 18.83 -14.97 21.17
C LEU A 224 19.65 -13.83 20.55
N ARG A 225 20.39 -14.14 19.49
CA ARG A 225 21.20 -13.19 18.70
C ARG A 225 20.83 -13.33 17.21
N GLY A 226 21.74 -13.00 16.31
CA GLY A 226 21.55 -13.17 14.88
C GLY A 226 20.40 -12.33 14.32
N ASN A 227 20.00 -12.66 13.11
CA ASN A 227 18.95 -11.96 12.38
C ASN A 227 17.61 -12.01 13.11
N PHE A 228 17.30 -13.09 13.84
CA PHE A 228 16.04 -13.22 14.58
C PHE A 228 15.96 -12.23 15.74
N ASN A 229 17.06 -12.05 16.49
CA ASN A 229 17.08 -10.99 17.49
C ASN A 229 17.01 -9.59 16.85
N ARG A 230 17.69 -9.38 15.72
CA ARG A 230 17.66 -8.09 15.02
C ARG A 230 16.27 -7.77 14.48
N LEU A 231 15.53 -8.73 13.94
CA LEU A 231 14.15 -8.55 13.48
C LEU A 231 13.19 -8.26 14.64
N ARG A 232 13.38 -8.91 15.79
CA ARG A 232 12.64 -8.59 17.02
C ARG A 232 12.85 -7.12 17.42
N LEU A 233 14.09 -6.67 17.45
CA LEU A 233 14.44 -5.27 17.77
C LEU A 233 13.91 -4.29 16.71
N LEU A 234 14.01 -4.64 15.43
CA LEU A 234 13.47 -3.82 14.33
C LEU A 234 11.96 -3.61 14.49
N LYS A 235 11.20 -4.62 14.94
CA LYS A 235 9.76 -4.45 15.23
C LYS A 235 9.48 -3.63 16.48
N GLU A 236 10.40 -3.57 17.45
CA GLU A 236 10.26 -2.65 18.59
C GLU A 236 10.43 -1.19 18.13
N GLU A 237 11.30 -0.95 17.15
CA GLU A 237 11.50 0.37 16.55
C GLU A 237 10.40 0.73 15.52
N HIS A 238 9.87 -0.29 14.83
CA HIS A 238 8.89 -0.18 13.75
C HIS A 238 7.69 -1.10 13.99
N PRO A 239 6.80 -0.78 14.95
CA PRO A 239 5.73 -1.67 15.41
C PRO A 239 4.64 -1.95 14.36
N HIS A 240 4.64 -1.23 13.23
CA HIS A 240 3.78 -1.50 12.09
C HIS A 240 4.27 -2.66 11.21
N VAL A 241 5.56 -2.98 11.25
CA VAL A 241 6.14 -4.04 10.43
C VAL A 241 5.82 -5.40 11.03
N ARG A 242 5.37 -6.31 10.17
CA ARG A 242 5.17 -7.73 10.51
C ARG A 242 6.26 -8.57 9.88
N THR A 243 6.76 -9.55 10.61
CA THR A 243 7.79 -10.47 10.09
C THR A 243 7.22 -11.87 9.96
N LEU A 244 7.34 -12.50 8.80
CA LEU A 244 6.98 -13.90 8.58
C LEU A 244 8.25 -14.72 8.38
N ILE A 245 8.25 -15.96 8.88
CA ILE A 245 9.29 -16.94 8.51
C ILE A 245 8.86 -17.62 7.21
N SER A 246 9.67 -17.50 6.16
CA SER A 246 9.44 -18.20 4.89
C SER A 246 10.14 -19.55 4.90
N VAL A 247 9.38 -20.61 4.64
CA VAL A 247 9.87 -22.00 4.69
C VAL A 247 10.03 -22.51 3.26
N GLY A 248 11.22 -23.03 2.94
CA GLY A 248 11.50 -23.63 1.63
C GLY A 248 12.27 -22.70 0.68
N GLY A 249 11.59 -22.24 -0.36
CA GLY A 249 12.20 -21.60 -1.53
C GLY A 249 12.78 -22.61 -2.51
N TRP A 250 13.40 -22.11 -3.58
CA TRP A 250 13.92 -22.92 -4.70
C TRP A 250 14.75 -24.14 -4.27
N THR A 251 15.69 -23.98 -3.33
CA THR A 251 16.64 -25.05 -2.94
C THR A 251 16.14 -25.98 -1.84
N TRP A 252 15.22 -25.52 -0.98
CA TRP A 252 14.76 -26.29 0.18
C TRP A 252 13.32 -26.80 0.08
N SER A 253 12.76 -26.79 -1.12
CA SER A 253 11.43 -27.34 -1.39
C SER A 253 11.37 -28.87 -1.49
N GLY A 254 12.51 -29.57 -1.48
CA GLY A 254 12.58 -31.00 -1.81
C GLY A 254 11.82 -31.95 -0.89
N LEU A 255 11.51 -31.55 0.34
CA LEU A 255 10.81 -32.37 1.34
C LEU A 255 9.33 -32.02 1.53
N PHE A 256 8.80 -30.99 0.87
CA PHE A 256 7.39 -30.63 1.03
C PHE A 256 6.42 -31.74 0.62
N SER A 257 6.72 -32.48 -0.46
CA SER A 257 5.89 -33.62 -0.86
C SER A 257 5.81 -34.70 0.23
N GLU A 258 6.88 -34.91 1.01
CA GLU A 258 6.84 -35.83 2.15
C GLU A 258 6.04 -35.27 3.34
N VAL A 259 6.21 -33.98 3.64
CA VAL A 259 5.47 -33.26 4.69
C VAL A 259 3.97 -33.32 4.42
N ALA A 260 3.57 -33.06 3.18
CA ALA A 260 2.17 -32.94 2.81
C ALA A 260 1.44 -34.29 2.70
N LEU A 261 2.18 -35.40 2.58
CA LEU A 261 1.67 -36.72 2.17
C LEU A 261 0.59 -37.32 3.08
N SER A 262 0.65 -37.11 4.40
CA SER A 262 -0.29 -37.71 5.35
C SER A 262 -0.79 -36.73 6.40
N PRO A 263 -2.01 -36.92 6.94
CA PRO A 263 -2.56 -36.05 7.97
C PRO A 263 -1.63 -35.89 9.18
N ALA A 264 -1.02 -36.98 9.65
CA ALA A 264 -0.11 -36.95 10.80
C ALA A 264 1.16 -36.13 10.54
N ARG A 265 1.69 -36.17 9.32
CA ARG A 265 2.87 -35.37 8.94
C ARG A 265 2.54 -33.90 8.78
N ARG A 266 1.40 -33.57 8.15
CA ARG A 266 0.91 -32.19 8.06
C ARG A 266 0.70 -31.59 9.45
N GLN A 267 0.06 -32.34 10.35
CA GLN A 267 -0.17 -31.93 11.72
C GLN A 267 1.16 -31.68 12.47
N ALA A 268 2.12 -32.58 12.35
CA ALA A 268 3.43 -32.45 13.01
C ALA A 268 4.22 -31.25 12.47
N PHE A 269 4.25 -31.08 11.14
CA PHE A 269 4.92 -29.95 10.52
C PHE A 269 4.26 -28.62 10.89
N ALA A 270 2.93 -28.52 10.81
CA ALA A 270 2.20 -27.31 11.20
C ALA A 270 2.44 -26.95 12.68
N ALA A 271 2.45 -27.95 13.57
CA ALA A 271 2.78 -27.75 14.98
C ALA A 271 4.20 -27.22 15.17
N SER A 272 5.16 -27.77 14.43
CA SER A 272 6.55 -27.28 14.47
C SER A 272 6.67 -25.84 13.95
N CYS A 273 5.89 -25.46 12.92
CA CYS A 273 5.85 -24.08 12.41
C CYS A 273 5.31 -23.10 13.47
N VAL A 274 4.23 -23.46 14.16
CA VAL A 274 3.69 -22.64 15.27
C VAL A 274 4.71 -22.52 16.40
N GLN A 275 5.38 -23.61 16.78
CA GLN A 275 6.42 -23.57 17.81
C GLN A 275 7.60 -22.70 17.40
N PHE A 276 8.09 -22.82 16.17
CA PHE A 276 9.18 -22.00 15.65
C PHE A 276 8.81 -20.52 15.62
N MET A 277 7.62 -20.20 15.08
CA MET A 277 7.11 -18.83 14.99
C MET A 277 7.00 -18.19 16.39
N THR A 278 6.42 -18.89 17.36
CA THR A 278 6.27 -18.39 18.73
C THR A 278 7.60 -18.27 19.45
N GLN A 279 8.50 -19.26 19.32
CA GLN A 279 9.84 -19.27 19.92
C GLN A 279 10.69 -18.09 19.45
N TYR A 280 10.62 -17.75 18.15
CA TYR A 280 11.44 -16.69 17.55
C TYR A 280 10.68 -15.40 17.26
N HIS A 281 9.48 -15.26 17.83
CA HIS A 281 8.67 -14.05 17.80
C HIS A 281 8.28 -13.55 16.38
N PHE A 282 8.02 -14.46 15.44
CA PHE A 282 7.45 -14.11 14.13
C PHE A 282 5.94 -13.83 14.24
N ASP A 283 5.39 -13.04 13.31
CA ASP A 283 3.97 -12.68 13.22
C ASP A 283 3.17 -13.63 12.32
N GLY A 284 3.84 -14.59 11.68
CA GLY A 284 3.22 -15.55 10.79
C GLY A 284 4.23 -16.48 10.12
N VAL A 285 3.70 -17.33 9.24
CA VAL A 285 4.44 -18.32 8.45
C VAL A 285 4.11 -18.12 6.97
N ASP A 286 5.14 -18.20 6.13
CA ASP A 286 5.05 -18.13 4.68
C ASP A 286 5.56 -19.46 4.10
N ILE A 287 4.78 -20.08 3.21
CA ILE A 287 5.13 -21.38 2.61
C ILE A 287 5.53 -21.19 1.15
N ASP A 288 6.82 -21.42 0.87
CA ASP A 288 7.41 -21.25 -0.46
C ASP A 288 7.79 -22.62 -1.02
N TRP A 289 6.77 -23.42 -1.34
CA TRP A 289 6.95 -24.71 -2.01
C TRP A 289 7.10 -24.52 -3.52
N GLU A 290 8.29 -24.78 -4.03
CA GLU A 290 8.66 -24.66 -5.45
C GLU A 290 9.00 -26.04 -6.09
N TYR A 291 8.05 -26.75 -6.68
CA TYR A 291 6.60 -26.49 -6.72
C TYR A 291 5.81 -27.79 -6.47
N PRO A 292 4.53 -27.71 -6.05
CA PRO A 292 3.65 -28.87 -5.99
C PRO A 292 3.58 -29.59 -7.35
N VAL A 293 3.60 -30.93 -7.31
CA VAL A 293 3.45 -31.86 -8.45
C VAL A 293 4.61 -31.89 -9.45
N SER A 294 5.09 -30.75 -9.94
CA SER A 294 6.17 -30.70 -10.93
C SER A 294 6.81 -29.32 -11.04
N GLY A 295 8.01 -29.27 -11.63
CA GLY A 295 8.87 -28.08 -11.66
C GLY A 295 9.90 -28.10 -10.53
N GLY A 296 10.54 -26.96 -10.27
CA GLY A 296 11.59 -26.86 -9.25
C GLY A 296 12.87 -27.59 -9.63
N LEU A 297 13.69 -27.90 -8.63
CA LEU A 297 14.92 -28.66 -8.82
C LEU A 297 14.62 -30.13 -9.14
N ALA A 298 15.46 -30.73 -9.99
CA ALA A 298 15.35 -32.15 -10.35
C ALA A 298 15.48 -33.12 -9.15
N SER A 299 16.05 -32.65 -8.04
CA SER A 299 16.16 -33.40 -6.79
C SER A 299 14.89 -33.38 -5.94
N ASN A 300 13.89 -32.56 -6.27
CA ASN A 300 12.68 -32.44 -5.49
C ASN A 300 11.85 -33.73 -5.59
N ILE A 301 11.28 -34.14 -4.46
CA ILE A 301 10.30 -35.21 -4.45
C ILE A 301 8.99 -34.63 -4.97
N THR A 302 8.42 -35.24 -6.00
CA THR A 302 7.21 -34.76 -6.67
C THR A 302 6.17 -35.87 -6.78
N ARG A 303 4.90 -35.54 -6.51
CA ARG A 303 3.77 -36.47 -6.62
C ARG A 303 2.55 -35.80 -7.24
N PRO A 304 1.75 -36.51 -8.06
CA PRO A 304 0.46 -36.00 -8.52
C PRO A 304 -0.47 -35.57 -7.37
N GLU A 305 -0.42 -36.29 -6.24
CA GLU A 305 -1.22 -36.01 -5.05
C GLU A 305 -0.83 -34.70 -4.35
N ASP A 306 0.34 -34.12 -4.66
CA ASP A 306 0.78 -32.84 -4.09
C ASP A 306 -0.22 -31.72 -4.34
N LYS A 307 -0.99 -31.79 -5.44
CA LYS A 307 -2.05 -30.81 -5.74
C LYS A 307 -3.07 -30.71 -4.61
N GLN A 308 -3.65 -31.83 -4.19
CA GLN A 308 -4.61 -31.88 -3.07
C GLN A 308 -3.91 -31.77 -1.72
N ASN A 309 -2.74 -32.40 -1.58
CA ASN A 309 -2.01 -32.40 -0.31
C ASN A 309 -1.53 -31.01 0.09
N TYR A 310 -1.24 -30.13 -0.88
CA TYR A 310 -0.89 -28.75 -0.58
C TYR A 310 -2.07 -27.99 0.03
N THR A 311 -3.28 -28.11 -0.54
CA THR A 311 -4.52 -27.54 0.04
C THR A 311 -4.73 -28.02 1.47
N LEU A 312 -4.58 -29.32 1.72
CA LEU A 312 -4.73 -29.92 3.05
C LEU A 312 -3.64 -29.47 4.03
N LEU A 313 -2.44 -29.16 3.55
CA LEU A 313 -1.36 -28.61 4.37
C LEU A 313 -1.67 -27.17 4.79
N LEU A 314 -2.15 -26.33 3.87
CA LEU A 314 -2.54 -24.96 4.17
C LEU A 314 -3.75 -24.91 5.13
N GLN A 315 -4.71 -25.81 4.97
CA GLN A 315 -5.82 -25.96 5.90
C GLN A 315 -5.35 -26.30 7.32
N GLU A 316 -4.42 -27.25 7.46
CA GLU A 316 -3.88 -27.66 8.76
C GLU A 316 -3.06 -26.53 9.41
N LEU A 317 -2.21 -25.84 8.64
CA LEU A 317 -1.45 -24.68 9.11
C LEU A 317 -2.37 -23.58 9.65
N ARG A 318 -3.43 -23.22 8.89
CA ARG A 318 -4.40 -22.21 9.31
C ARG A 318 -5.08 -22.60 10.62
N ALA A 319 -5.53 -23.84 10.74
CA ALA A 319 -6.20 -24.33 11.94
C ALA A 319 -5.31 -24.24 13.19
N GLN A 320 -4.03 -24.57 13.09
CA GLN A 320 -3.12 -24.49 14.22
C GLN A 320 -2.69 -23.05 14.55
N LEU A 321 -2.50 -22.20 13.54
CA LEU A 321 -2.25 -20.77 13.74
C LEU A 321 -3.43 -20.07 14.41
N ASP A 322 -4.68 -20.42 14.04
CA ASP A 322 -5.88 -19.90 14.67
C ASP A 322 -6.03 -20.35 16.12
N ALA A 323 -5.71 -21.63 16.41
CA ALA A 323 -5.71 -22.15 17.76
C ALA A 323 -4.68 -21.43 18.65
N GLN A 324 -3.47 -21.19 18.14
CA GLN A 324 -2.46 -20.41 18.84
C GLN A 324 -2.87 -18.95 19.00
N GLY A 325 -3.40 -18.35 17.94
CA GLY A 325 -3.89 -16.97 17.95
C GLY A 325 -5.01 -16.72 18.96
N ALA A 326 -5.91 -17.69 19.13
CA ALA A 326 -6.97 -17.63 20.14
C ALA A 326 -6.41 -17.65 21.58
N MET A 327 -5.31 -18.37 21.83
CA MET A 327 -4.64 -18.37 23.14
C MET A 327 -3.92 -17.05 23.41
N ASP A 328 -3.29 -16.48 22.38
CA ASP A 328 -2.48 -15.26 22.49
C ASP A 328 -3.29 -13.96 22.32
N GLY A 329 -4.57 -14.07 21.94
CA GLY A 329 -5.45 -12.93 21.68
C GLY A 329 -5.07 -12.14 20.43
N ARG A 330 -4.50 -12.79 19.40
CA ARG A 330 -4.05 -12.14 18.16
C ARG A 330 -4.22 -13.04 16.93
N HIS A 331 -4.27 -12.43 15.75
CA HIS A 331 -4.23 -13.16 14.48
C HIS A 331 -2.78 -13.38 14.05
N TYR A 332 -2.45 -14.61 13.63
CA TYR A 332 -1.16 -14.94 13.02
C TYR A 332 -1.33 -15.11 11.51
N LEU A 333 -0.37 -14.58 10.75
CA LEU A 333 -0.44 -14.54 9.29
C LEU A 333 -0.06 -15.91 8.69
N LEU A 334 -0.76 -16.31 7.64
CA LEU A 334 -0.40 -17.43 6.77
C LEU A 334 -0.39 -16.98 5.31
N THR A 335 0.75 -17.12 4.65
CA THR A 335 0.95 -16.71 3.25
C THR A 335 1.69 -17.78 2.46
N ILE A 336 1.73 -17.61 1.14
CA ILE A 336 2.54 -18.44 0.25
C ILE A 336 3.20 -17.56 -0.82
N ALA A 337 4.38 -17.93 -1.29
CA ALA A 337 4.83 -17.60 -2.64
C ALA A 337 4.28 -18.62 -3.65
N ALA A 338 3.58 -18.12 -4.67
CA ALA A 338 2.92 -18.95 -5.67
C ALA A 338 3.45 -18.65 -7.09
N PRO A 339 3.50 -19.66 -7.98
CA PRO A 339 4.09 -19.51 -9.31
C PRO A 339 3.22 -18.67 -10.25
N ALA A 340 3.85 -17.91 -11.15
CA ALA A 340 3.15 -17.14 -12.18
C ALA A 340 2.98 -17.86 -13.53
N GLY A 341 3.60 -19.04 -13.70
CA GLY A 341 3.56 -19.81 -14.94
C GLY A 341 2.33 -20.73 -15.06
N PRO A 342 1.59 -20.74 -16.20
CA PRO A 342 0.36 -21.53 -16.37
C PRO A 342 0.46 -23.02 -16.07
N GLY A 343 1.53 -23.67 -16.52
CA GLY A 343 1.74 -25.08 -16.23
C GLY A 343 1.93 -25.37 -14.74
N THR A 344 2.51 -24.43 -14.00
CA THR A 344 2.88 -24.62 -12.59
C THR A 344 1.73 -24.27 -11.66
N TYR A 345 1.05 -23.14 -11.84
CA TYR A 345 -0.11 -22.82 -10.99
C TYR A 345 -1.32 -23.73 -11.25
N ALA A 346 -1.38 -24.42 -12.40
CA ALA A 346 -2.37 -25.47 -12.67
C ALA A 346 -2.24 -26.69 -11.73
N ASN A 347 -1.07 -26.86 -11.09
CA ASN A 347 -0.82 -27.91 -10.09
C ASN A 347 -1.33 -27.53 -8.69
N ILE A 348 -1.97 -26.38 -8.52
CA ILE A 348 -2.52 -25.90 -7.25
C ILE A 348 -4.06 -25.79 -7.38
N GLU A 349 -4.80 -26.10 -6.32
CA GLU A 349 -6.25 -25.86 -6.25
C GLU A 349 -6.51 -24.40 -5.86
N LEU A 350 -6.18 -23.46 -6.76
CA LEU A 350 -6.21 -22.01 -6.49
C LEU A 350 -7.55 -21.52 -5.91
N ASP A 351 -8.66 -22.10 -6.37
CA ASP A 351 -10.02 -21.81 -5.92
C ASP A 351 -10.30 -22.27 -4.48
N LEU A 352 -9.52 -23.22 -3.96
CA LEU A 352 -9.72 -23.83 -2.64
C LEU A 352 -8.76 -23.32 -1.57
N ILE A 353 -7.62 -22.74 -1.93
CA ILE A 353 -6.58 -22.36 -0.95
C ILE A 353 -6.80 -20.99 -0.31
N HIS A 354 -7.41 -20.04 -1.03
CA HIS A 354 -7.51 -18.65 -0.58
C HIS A 354 -8.30 -18.41 0.73
N PRO A 355 -9.23 -19.29 1.18
CA PRO A 355 -9.86 -19.16 2.48
C PRO A 355 -8.90 -19.38 3.65
N TYR A 356 -7.81 -20.12 3.45
CA TYR A 356 -6.81 -20.42 4.48
C TYR A 356 -5.69 -19.38 4.54
N LEU A 357 -5.55 -18.54 3.52
CA LEU A 357 -4.44 -17.62 3.39
C LEU A 357 -4.86 -16.19 3.68
N ASP A 358 -3.98 -15.42 4.31
CA ASP A 358 -4.14 -13.98 4.44
C ASP A 358 -3.95 -13.29 3.07
N TRP A 359 -2.92 -13.70 2.32
CA TRP A 359 -2.72 -13.34 0.92
C TRP A 359 -1.77 -14.32 0.21
N ILE A 360 -1.60 -14.13 -1.09
CA ILE A 360 -0.73 -14.91 -1.97
C ILE A 360 0.26 -13.96 -2.65
N ASN A 361 1.56 -14.22 -2.48
CA ASN A 361 2.64 -13.54 -3.18
C ASN A 361 2.85 -14.22 -4.55
N VAL A 362 2.36 -13.64 -5.64
CA VAL A 362 2.49 -14.22 -6.98
C VAL A 362 3.86 -13.87 -7.57
N MET A 363 4.75 -14.85 -7.73
CA MET A 363 6.12 -14.68 -8.23
C MET A 363 6.14 -14.35 -9.74
N ALA A 364 5.70 -13.14 -10.09
CA ALA A 364 5.58 -12.63 -11.46
C ALA A 364 6.93 -12.15 -12.03
N TYR A 365 7.93 -13.01 -11.89
CA TYR A 365 9.28 -12.85 -12.39
C TYR A 365 9.84 -14.23 -12.76
N ASP A 366 11.06 -14.26 -13.29
CA ASP A 366 11.71 -15.48 -13.80
C ASP A 366 10.96 -16.16 -14.94
N PHE A 367 10.21 -15.38 -15.71
CA PHE A 367 9.57 -15.87 -16.93
C PHE A 367 10.60 -16.35 -17.97
N HIS A 368 11.74 -15.66 -18.04
CA HIS A 368 12.80 -15.92 -19.01
C HIS A 368 14.17 -15.83 -18.36
N GLY A 369 15.13 -16.61 -18.85
CA GLY A 369 16.48 -16.68 -18.32
C GLY A 369 17.42 -17.44 -19.25
N SER A 370 18.54 -17.93 -18.74
CA SER A 370 19.49 -18.76 -19.50
C SER A 370 18.90 -20.07 -20.03
N TRP A 371 17.78 -20.52 -19.48
CA TRP A 371 17.00 -21.66 -19.94
C TRP A 371 16.09 -21.36 -21.14
N SER A 372 15.89 -20.08 -21.49
CA SER A 372 15.10 -19.68 -22.65
C SER A 372 15.93 -19.78 -23.94
N PRO A 373 15.31 -20.03 -25.11
CA PRO A 373 16.04 -20.11 -26.38
C PRO A 373 16.49 -18.74 -26.92
N LEU A 374 15.85 -17.66 -26.45
CA LEU A 374 16.11 -16.29 -26.86
C LEU A 374 16.17 -15.40 -25.61
N THR A 375 16.90 -14.29 -25.71
CA THR A 375 16.83 -13.18 -24.74
C THR A 375 15.39 -12.64 -24.71
N ASN A 376 14.81 -12.44 -23.52
CA ASN A 376 13.46 -11.92 -23.38
C ASN A 376 13.23 -11.29 -22.00
N PHE A 377 12.03 -10.77 -21.74
CA PHE A 377 11.71 -10.10 -20.48
C PHE A 377 11.41 -11.09 -19.35
N HIS A 378 12.24 -11.15 -18.31
CA HIS A 378 11.98 -12.07 -17.19
C HIS A 378 10.86 -11.58 -16.25
N ASN A 379 10.43 -10.33 -16.38
CA ASN A 379 9.60 -9.59 -15.42
C ASN A 379 8.50 -8.74 -16.07
N GLY A 380 8.11 -9.06 -17.32
CA GLY A 380 7.06 -8.39 -18.10
C GLY A 380 5.78 -8.15 -17.30
N LEU A 381 5.24 -6.91 -17.30
CA LEU A 381 3.90 -6.66 -16.76
C LEU A 381 2.82 -7.15 -17.75
N TYR A 382 3.04 -6.94 -19.04
CA TYR A 382 2.15 -7.39 -20.11
C TYR A 382 2.90 -8.21 -21.16
N ALA A 383 2.15 -8.96 -21.99
CA ALA A 383 2.71 -9.60 -23.18
C ALA A 383 3.16 -8.56 -24.22
N ALA A 384 4.23 -8.86 -24.95
CA ALA A 384 4.66 -8.08 -26.10
C ALA A 384 4.13 -8.74 -27.39
N SER A 385 3.41 -7.98 -28.22
CA SER A 385 2.82 -8.48 -29.47
C SER A 385 3.84 -9.01 -30.48
N GLY A 386 5.09 -8.55 -30.38
CA GLY A 386 6.21 -8.98 -31.21
C GLY A 386 7.03 -10.15 -30.66
N ASP A 387 6.67 -10.73 -29.51
CA ASP A 387 7.43 -11.83 -28.90
C ASP A 387 7.48 -13.05 -29.85
N PRO A 388 8.68 -13.46 -30.33
CA PRO A 388 8.83 -14.54 -31.29
C PRO A 388 8.96 -15.92 -30.62
N SER A 389 8.66 -16.04 -29.32
CA SER A 389 8.70 -17.31 -28.62
C SER A 389 7.86 -18.36 -29.35
N PRO A 390 8.41 -19.57 -29.61
CA PRO A 390 7.74 -20.56 -30.45
C PRO A 390 6.49 -21.14 -29.79
N ASP A 391 6.44 -21.16 -28.45
CA ASP A 391 5.27 -21.55 -27.68
C ASP A 391 4.34 -20.33 -27.50
N PRO A 392 3.10 -20.36 -28.03
CA PRO A 392 2.15 -19.27 -27.89
C PRO A 392 1.77 -18.98 -26.42
N VAL A 393 1.81 -19.98 -25.54
CA VAL A 393 1.54 -19.78 -24.11
C VAL A 393 2.66 -18.96 -23.48
N ILE A 394 3.92 -19.24 -23.83
CA ILE A 394 5.06 -18.43 -23.37
C ILE A 394 4.92 -17.00 -23.90
N ALA A 395 4.71 -16.83 -25.21
CA ALA A 395 4.61 -15.52 -25.84
C ALA A 395 3.47 -14.63 -25.26
N THR A 396 2.38 -15.24 -24.78
CA THR A 396 1.16 -14.48 -24.39
C THR A 396 0.83 -14.51 -22.90
N GLN A 397 1.34 -15.49 -22.13
CA GLN A 397 0.93 -15.71 -20.75
C GLN A 397 2.06 -15.61 -19.71
N PHE A 398 3.33 -15.56 -20.12
CA PHE A 398 4.46 -15.40 -19.20
C PHE A 398 4.70 -13.91 -18.89
N ASN A 399 3.71 -13.31 -18.21
CA ASN A 399 3.74 -11.92 -17.75
C ASN A 399 2.85 -11.74 -16.51
N GLY A 400 3.10 -10.67 -15.75
CA GLY A 400 2.42 -10.39 -14.48
C GLY A 400 0.90 -10.23 -14.63
N ASN A 401 0.42 -9.57 -15.68
CA ASN A 401 -1.01 -9.40 -15.90
C ASN A 401 -1.71 -10.73 -16.16
N SER A 402 -1.17 -11.57 -17.05
CA SER A 402 -1.76 -12.89 -17.33
C SER A 402 -1.82 -13.77 -16.06
N ALA A 403 -0.77 -13.74 -15.22
CA ALA A 403 -0.77 -14.43 -13.94
C ALA A 403 -1.87 -13.87 -13.00
N VAL A 404 -1.94 -12.56 -12.80
CA VAL A 404 -2.97 -11.93 -11.95
C VAL A 404 -4.39 -12.29 -12.44
N GLN A 405 -4.64 -12.23 -13.75
CA GLN A 405 -5.94 -12.57 -14.31
C GLN A 405 -6.29 -14.05 -14.10
N ALA A 406 -5.32 -14.96 -14.13
CA ALA A 406 -5.56 -16.38 -13.83
C ALA A 406 -5.99 -16.59 -12.38
N TYR A 407 -5.36 -15.89 -11.42
CA TYR A 407 -5.70 -15.97 -10.00
C TYR A 407 -7.08 -15.37 -9.72
N LEU A 408 -7.41 -14.23 -10.33
CA LEU A 408 -8.75 -13.64 -10.27
C LEU A 408 -9.81 -14.57 -10.87
N ALA A 409 -9.51 -15.20 -12.01
CA ALA A 409 -10.42 -16.15 -12.67
C ALA A 409 -10.67 -17.42 -11.83
N ALA A 410 -9.71 -17.79 -10.96
CA ALA A 410 -9.88 -18.87 -9.99
C ALA A 410 -10.73 -18.46 -8.77
N GLY A 411 -11.20 -17.22 -8.68
CA GLY A 411 -12.07 -16.74 -7.61
C GLY A 411 -11.34 -16.13 -6.41
N ILE A 412 -10.02 -15.93 -6.51
CA ILE A 412 -9.22 -15.33 -5.43
C ILE A 412 -9.58 -13.84 -5.32
N PRO A 413 -9.92 -13.32 -4.13
CA PRO A 413 -10.16 -11.90 -3.93
C PRO A 413 -8.95 -11.05 -4.32
N ALA A 414 -9.18 -9.96 -5.05
CA ALA A 414 -8.12 -9.09 -5.55
C ALA A 414 -7.18 -8.59 -4.44
N ASP A 415 -7.73 -8.24 -3.28
CA ASP A 415 -6.98 -7.75 -2.11
C ASP A 415 -6.08 -8.79 -1.44
N LYS A 416 -6.24 -10.08 -1.82
CA LYS A 416 -5.37 -11.20 -1.42
C LYS A 416 -4.30 -11.54 -2.48
N ILE A 417 -4.28 -10.87 -3.63
CA ILE A 417 -3.27 -11.08 -4.67
C ILE A 417 -2.19 -10.00 -4.51
N VAL A 418 -0.97 -10.41 -4.20
CA VAL A 418 0.20 -9.53 -4.07
C VAL A 418 1.14 -9.80 -5.25
N LEU A 419 1.39 -8.80 -6.09
CA LEU A 419 2.18 -8.94 -7.31
C LEU A 419 3.67 -8.99 -6.98
N GLY A 420 4.39 -10.00 -7.49
CA GLY A 420 5.84 -10.14 -7.35
C GLY A 420 6.62 -9.22 -8.30
N ALA A 421 7.72 -8.65 -7.82
CA ALA A 421 8.69 -7.91 -8.62
C ALA A 421 10.14 -8.30 -8.26
N PRO A 422 11.05 -8.45 -9.23
CA PRO A 422 12.44 -8.76 -8.95
C PRO A 422 13.28 -7.48 -8.83
N PHE A 423 14.01 -7.30 -7.73
CA PHE A 423 15.03 -6.26 -7.56
C PHE A 423 16.38 -6.68 -8.18
N TYR A 424 16.34 -7.67 -9.07
CA TYR A 424 17.46 -8.17 -9.83
C TYR A 424 17.03 -8.31 -11.29
N GLY A 425 18.02 -8.42 -12.17
CA GLY A 425 17.85 -8.74 -13.57
C GLY A 425 18.37 -10.13 -13.94
N ARG A 426 17.88 -10.64 -15.07
CA ARG A 426 18.41 -11.83 -15.74
C ARG A 426 19.17 -11.47 -17.00
N GLY A 427 20.35 -12.07 -17.17
CA GLY A 427 21.29 -11.66 -18.22
C GLY A 427 21.80 -12.77 -19.14
N TRP A 428 22.20 -12.34 -20.34
CA TRP A 428 22.73 -13.16 -21.44
C TRP A 428 23.97 -12.51 -22.05
N SER A 429 24.83 -13.31 -22.68
CA SER A 429 26.10 -12.86 -23.26
C SER A 429 26.30 -13.37 -24.68
N GLY A 430 27.14 -12.67 -25.45
CA GLY A 430 27.36 -12.94 -26.87
C GLY A 430 26.11 -12.68 -27.71
N VAL A 431 25.31 -11.70 -27.31
CA VAL A 431 24.07 -11.31 -27.98
C VAL A 431 24.38 -10.34 -29.14
N PRO A 432 23.87 -10.58 -30.36
CA PRO A 432 23.99 -9.64 -31.47
C PRO A 432 23.32 -8.29 -31.20
N ALA A 433 23.86 -7.21 -31.77
CA ALA A 433 23.32 -5.86 -31.59
C ALA A 433 21.97 -5.60 -32.28
N THR A 434 21.49 -6.55 -33.11
CA THR A 434 20.17 -6.48 -33.75
C THR A 434 19.07 -6.34 -32.69
N ASN A 435 18.13 -5.41 -32.91
CA ASN A 435 17.05 -5.12 -31.98
C ASN A 435 17.52 -4.80 -30.55
N ASN A 436 18.71 -4.19 -30.42
CA ASN A 436 19.34 -3.90 -29.12
C ASN A 436 19.44 -5.14 -28.22
N GLY A 437 19.75 -6.29 -28.83
CA GLY A 437 19.88 -7.57 -28.15
C GLY A 437 18.57 -8.21 -27.68
N LEU A 438 17.40 -7.59 -27.91
CA LEU A 438 16.11 -8.18 -27.55
C LEU A 438 15.68 -9.23 -28.59
N TRP A 439 15.15 -10.35 -28.10
CA TRP A 439 14.70 -11.51 -28.89
C TRP A 439 15.76 -12.10 -29.82
N GLN A 440 17.02 -12.07 -29.39
CA GLN A 440 18.13 -12.66 -30.12
C GLN A 440 18.57 -13.98 -29.47
N SER A 441 19.20 -14.85 -30.27
CA SER A 441 19.99 -15.96 -29.73
C SER A 441 21.23 -15.43 -29.02
N PHE A 442 21.74 -16.19 -28.07
CA PHE A 442 22.89 -15.82 -27.24
C PHE A 442 23.89 -16.97 -27.16
N ALA A 443 25.14 -16.66 -26.81
CA ALA A 443 26.22 -17.65 -26.75
C ALA A 443 26.38 -18.28 -25.36
N GLY A 444 25.98 -17.57 -24.31
CA GLY A 444 26.12 -18.09 -22.95
C GLY A 444 25.51 -17.20 -21.87
N THR A 445 25.71 -17.63 -20.62
CA THR A 445 25.28 -16.90 -19.42
C THR A 445 26.48 -16.11 -18.85
N PRO A 446 26.40 -14.77 -18.75
CA PRO A 446 27.46 -13.95 -18.19
C PRO A 446 27.62 -14.19 -16.69
N GLN A 447 28.77 -13.81 -16.13
CA GLN A 447 28.88 -13.67 -14.68
C GLN A 447 27.99 -12.52 -14.21
N GLY A 448 27.10 -12.78 -13.26
CA GLY A 448 26.29 -11.77 -12.59
C GLY A 448 26.96 -11.24 -11.32
N THR A 449 26.19 -10.59 -10.44
CA THR A 449 26.71 -10.00 -9.19
C THR A 449 27.25 -11.08 -8.25
N TRP A 450 26.41 -12.07 -7.95
CA TRP A 450 26.74 -13.18 -7.04
C TRP A 450 26.78 -14.54 -7.73
N GLU A 451 25.95 -14.70 -8.76
CA GLU A 451 25.82 -15.94 -9.51
C GLU A 451 25.68 -15.68 -11.01
N PRO A 452 26.02 -16.66 -11.87
CA PRO A 452 25.91 -16.49 -13.31
C PRO A 452 24.48 -16.13 -13.75
N GLY A 453 24.37 -15.06 -14.54
CA GLY A 453 23.12 -14.63 -15.17
C GLY A 453 22.16 -13.85 -14.28
N VAL A 454 22.52 -13.54 -13.03
CA VAL A 454 21.68 -12.76 -12.11
C VAL A 454 22.42 -11.50 -11.68
N PHE A 455 21.81 -10.34 -11.93
CA PHE A 455 22.39 -9.03 -11.69
C PHE A 455 21.54 -8.29 -10.68
N ASP A 456 22.10 -7.96 -9.52
CA ASP A 456 21.45 -7.04 -8.59
C ASP A 456 21.17 -5.69 -9.28
N TYR A 457 20.09 -5.01 -8.89
CA TYR A 457 19.70 -3.74 -9.50
C TYR A 457 20.83 -2.69 -9.41
N ASP A 458 21.49 -2.61 -8.25
CA ASP A 458 22.63 -1.71 -8.02
C ASP A 458 23.77 -1.95 -9.03
N HIS A 459 24.10 -3.20 -9.34
CA HIS A 459 25.11 -3.56 -10.34
C HIS A 459 24.67 -3.12 -11.74
N VAL A 460 23.39 -3.21 -12.07
CA VAL A 460 22.89 -2.72 -13.37
C VAL A 460 23.06 -1.21 -13.48
N VAL A 461 22.59 -0.45 -12.49
CA VAL A 461 22.51 1.02 -12.59
C VAL A 461 23.80 1.75 -12.22
N GLU A 462 24.62 1.19 -11.33
CA GLU A 462 25.88 1.77 -10.87
C GLU A 462 27.11 1.14 -11.54
N GLY A 463 26.98 -0.08 -12.08
CA GLY A 463 28.06 -0.78 -12.77
C GLY A 463 27.91 -0.78 -14.28
N LEU A 464 26.89 -1.47 -14.79
CA LEU A 464 26.76 -1.75 -16.23
C LEU A 464 26.48 -0.49 -17.06
N ILE A 465 25.53 0.35 -16.64
CA ILE A 465 25.16 1.57 -17.38
C ILE A 465 26.34 2.56 -17.43
N PRO A 466 27.01 2.89 -16.30
CA PRO A 466 28.19 3.75 -16.32
C PRO A 466 29.36 3.16 -17.13
N ALA A 467 29.46 1.83 -17.24
CA ALA A 467 30.46 1.15 -18.05
C ALA A 467 30.15 1.15 -19.56
N GLY A 468 28.99 1.65 -19.99
CA GLY A 468 28.63 1.85 -21.40
C GLY A 468 27.44 1.01 -21.89
N ALA A 469 26.83 0.17 -21.05
CA ALA A 469 25.58 -0.48 -21.41
C ALA A 469 24.46 0.56 -21.58
N THR A 470 23.65 0.42 -22.63
CA THR A 470 22.58 1.37 -22.94
C THR A 470 21.25 0.84 -22.41
N ARG A 471 20.51 1.66 -21.65
CA ARG A 471 19.13 1.37 -21.23
C ARG A 471 18.16 1.53 -22.40
N HIS A 472 17.26 0.56 -22.53
CA HIS A 472 16.15 0.52 -23.47
C HIS A 472 14.84 0.26 -22.72
N TRP A 473 13.70 0.53 -23.38
CA TRP A 473 12.36 0.41 -22.79
C TRP A 473 11.38 -0.24 -23.77
N HIS A 474 10.62 -1.23 -23.30
CA HIS A 474 9.59 -1.87 -24.11
C HIS A 474 8.22 -1.34 -23.71
N SER A 475 7.58 -0.61 -24.62
CA SER A 475 6.33 0.09 -24.33
C SER A 475 5.12 -0.82 -24.09
N GLU A 476 5.03 -2.00 -24.70
CA GLU A 476 3.89 -2.90 -24.43
C GLU A 476 4.10 -3.69 -23.13
N ALA A 477 5.21 -4.42 -23.03
CA ALA A 477 5.57 -5.20 -21.84
C ALA A 477 5.82 -4.37 -20.56
N GLN A 478 6.10 -3.06 -20.68
CA GLN A 478 6.40 -2.14 -19.59
C GLN A 478 7.65 -2.54 -18.78
N VAL A 479 8.72 -2.94 -19.49
CA VAL A 479 9.96 -3.43 -18.88
C VAL A 479 11.18 -2.75 -19.50
N PRO A 480 12.17 -2.36 -18.68
CA PRO A 480 13.47 -1.91 -19.16
C PRO A 480 14.39 -3.11 -19.41
N TRP A 481 15.38 -2.90 -20.29
CA TRP A 481 16.55 -3.77 -20.36
C TRP A 481 17.78 -2.93 -20.68
N VAL A 482 18.96 -3.44 -20.33
CA VAL A 482 20.23 -2.87 -20.80
C VAL A 482 20.85 -3.76 -21.86
N HIS A 483 21.55 -3.14 -22.81
CA HIS A 483 22.34 -3.85 -23.81
C HIS A 483 23.68 -3.14 -24.04
N ASP A 484 24.77 -3.91 -24.01
CA ASP A 484 26.09 -3.45 -24.42
C ASP A 484 26.48 -4.14 -25.74
N PRO A 485 26.50 -3.40 -26.87
CA PRO A 485 26.84 -3.97 -28.18
C PRO A 485 28.31 -4.38 -28.31
N GLN A 486 29.22 -3.93 -27.43
CA GLN A 486 30.63 -4.30 -27.48
C GLN A 486 30.87 -5.69 -26.89
N THR A 487 30.23 -5.98 -25.75
CA THR A 487 30.33 -7.28 -25.07
C THR A 487 29.23 -8.25 -25.47
N GLY A 488 28.16 -7.75 -26.11
CA GLY A 488 26.94 -8.49 -26.38
C GLY A 488 26.20 -8.88 -25.09
N LEU A 489 26.33 -8.07 -24.04
CA LEU A 489 25.61 -8.28 -22.77
C LEU A 489 24.18 -7.74 -22.91
N VAL A 490 23.20 -8.52 -22.47
CA VAL A 490 21.81 -8.07 -22.29
C VAL A 490 21.38 -8.41 -20.87
N VAL A 491 20.69 -7.49 -20.19
CA VAL A 491 20.05 -7.75 -18.90
C VAL A 491 18.64 -7.16 -18.90
N SER A 492 17.62 -8.00 -18.71
CA SER A 492 16.24 -7.58 -18.41
C SER A 492 16.12 -7.43 -16.90
N TYR A 493 15.50 -6.35 -16.40
CA TYR A 493 15.48 -6.01 -14.97
C TYR A 493 14.28 -5.09 -14.64
N GLU A 494 14.13 -4.68 -13.38
CA GLU A 494 13.21 -3.60 -12.95
C GLU A 494 13.95 -2.28 -12.80
N ASP A 495 13.27 -1.16 -13.04
CA ASP A 495 13.69 0.16 -12.59
C ASP A 495 12.53 0.95 -11.96
N ASP A 496 12.80 2.19 -11.59
CA ASP A 496 11.82 3.11 -11.03
C ASP A 496 10.59 3.29 -11.94
N GLN A 497 10.80 3.37 -13.25
CA GLN A 497 9.71 3.50 -14.22
C GLN A 497 8.82 2.25 -14.25
N SER A 498 9.39 1.04 -14.36
CA SER A 498 8.58 -0.19 -14.40
C SER A 498 7.89 -0.48 -13.08
N LEU A 499 8.55 -0.24 -11.93
CA LEU A 499 7.91 -0.41 -10.62
C LEU A 499 6.81 0.61 -10.36
N ALA A 500 6.95 1.86 -10.81
CA ALA A 500 5.88 2.85 -10.73
C ALA A 500 4.65 2.39 -11.52
N ASN A 501 4.85 1.83 -12.71
CA ASN A 501 3.77 1.28 -13.55
C ASN A 501 3.12 0.06 -12.89
N LYS A 502 3.89 -0.83 -12.27
CA LYS A 502 3.37 -1.97 -11.51
C LYS A 502 2.59 -1.53 -10.27
N ALA A 503 3.05 -0.51 -9.56
CA ALA A 503 2.33 0.06 -8.43
C ALA A 503 0.98 0.66 -8.88
N GLN A 504 0.97 1.40 -9.99
CA GLN A 504 -0.27 1.90 -10.59
C GLN A 504 -1.21 0.77 -11.04
N TYR A 505 -0.68 -0.29 -11.63
CA TYR A 505 -1.43 -1.48 -12.01
C TYR A 505 -2.10 -2.14 -10.80
N VAL A 506 -1.35 -2.32 -9.71
CA VAL A 506 -1.85 -2.86 -8.43
C VAL A 506 -2.96 -1.98 -7.86
N VAL A 507 -2.77 -0.66 -7.84
CA VAL A 507 -3.80 0.30 -7.40
C VAL A 507 -5.05 0.21 -8.26
N GLY A 508 -4.90 0.23 -9.59
CA GLY A 508 -5.99 0.24 -10.56
C GLY A 508 -6.81 -1.05 -10.62
N ASN A 509 -6.19 -2.20 -10.30
CA ASN A 509 -6.86 -3.50 -10.24
C ASN A 509 -7.32 -3.89 -8.82
N GLY A 510 -7.13 -3.01 -7.83
CA GLY A 510 -7.53 -3.28 -6.44
C GLY A 510 -6.76 -4.43 -5.80
N LEU A 511 -5.52 -4.67 -6.24
CA LEU A 511 -4.69 -5.77 -5.74
C LEU A 511 -4.14 -5.47 -4.33
N GLY A 512 -3.77 -6.53 -3.61
CA GLY A 512 -3.34 -6.49 -2.22
C GLY A 512 -2.00 -5.82 -1.95
N GLY A 513 -1.17 -5.58 -2.98
CA GLY A 513 0.14 -4.94 -2.86
C GLY A 513 1.19 -5.47 -3.82
N ILE A 514 2.46 -5.20 -3.51
CA ILE A 514 3.63 -5.76 -4.17
C ILE A 514 4.52 -6.48 -3.16
N MET A 515 5.00 -7.65 -3.56
CA MET A 515 6.08 -8.37 -2.93
C MET A 515 7.30 -8.28 -3.83
N PHE A 516 8.51 -8.20 -3.26
CA PHE A 516 9.72 -8.23 -4.06
C PHE A 516 10.83 -9.11 -3.50
N TRP A 517 11.64 -9.63 -4.43
CA TRP A 517 12.85 -10.40 -4.18
C TRP A 517 14.06 -9.64 -4.76
N GLU A 518 15.09 -9.26 -4.02
CA GLU A 518 15.25 -9.30 -2.55
C GLU A 518 15.83 -7.97 -2.06
N LEU A 519 15.71 -7.69 -0.76
CA LEU A 519 16.07 -6.40 -0.16
C LEU A 519 17.52 -5.96 -0.41
N SER A 520 18.47 -6.90 -0.45
CA SER A 520 19.89 -6.58 -0.60
C SER A 520 20.29 -6.16 -2.02
N CYS A 521 19.40 -6.28 -3.00
CA CYS A 521 19.72 -6.00 -4.40
C CYS A 521 19.40 -4.56 -4.82
N ASP A 522 18.68 -3.79 -3.99
CA ASP A 522 18.37 -2.38 -4.27
C ASP A 522 19.64 -1.52 -4.13
N ASP A 523 19.63 -0.32 -4.71
CA ASP A 523 20.74 0.61 -4.59
C ASP A 523 20.81 1.26 -3.20
N ALA A 524 21.92 1.94 -2.89
CA ALA A 524 22.10 2.58 -1.59
C ALA A 524 21.02 3.65 -1.25
N PRO A 525 20.45 4.38 -2.22
CA PRO A 525 19.26 5.22 -2.02
C PRO A 525 17.94 4.48 -1.79
N HIS A 526 17.89 3.16 -1.98
CA HIS A 526 16.67 2.34 -1.98
C HIS A 526 15.65 2.80 -3.02
N THR A 527 16.09 3.07 -4.24
CA THR A 527 15.29 3.64 -5.33
C THR A 527 14.07 2.78 -5.62
N LEU A 528 14.23 1.46 -5.77
CA LEU A 528 13.14 0.57 -6.13
C LEU A 528 12.11 0.46 -5.00
N LEU A 529 12.57 0.25 -3.77
CA LEU A 529 11.68 0.21 -2.61
C LEU A 529 10.98 1.56 -2.38
N SER A 530 11.66 2.67 -2.62
CA SER A 530 11.07 4.00 -2.49
C SER A 530 9.88 4.19 -3.41
N VAL A 531 10.02 3.80 -4.68
CA VAL A 531 8.94 3.89 -5.67
C VAL A 531 7.74 3.03 -5.27
N LEU A 532 7.97 1.82 -4.77
CA LEU A 532 6.90 0.94 -4.30
C LEU A 532 6.19 1.51 -3.08
N ALA A 533 6.95 2.00 -2.09
CA ALA A 533 6.39 2.60 -0.88
C ALA A 533 5.54 3.84 -1.23
N ASP A 534 6.08 4.76 -2.02
CA ASP A 534 5.37 5.98 -2.41
C ASP A 534 4.10 5.66 -3.22
N GLY A 535 4.18 4.70 -4.15
CA GLY A 535 3.07 4.32 -5.03
C GLY A 535 1.95 3.52 -4.36
N LEU A 536 2.27 2.73 -3.33
CA LEU A 536 1.29 1.80 -2.72
C LEU A 536 0.83 2.23 -1.33
N LEU A 537 1.75 2.79 -0.55
CA LEU A 537 1.54 3.09 0.87
C LEU A 537 1.12 4.53 1.10
N GLY A 538 1.32 5.39 0.10
CA GLY A 538 1.09 6.83 0.19
C GLY A 538 2.04 7.51 1.17
N PRO A 539 1.81 8.80 1.46
CA PRO A 539 2.65 9.56 2.38
C PRO A 539 2.59 8.97 3.81
N ARG A 540 3.75 8.82 4.48
CA ARG A 540 3.84 8.20 5.81
C ARG A 540 4.76 8.93 6.78
N LEU A 541 4.38 8.88 8.06
CA LEU A 541 5.18 9.35 9.19
C LEU A 541 5.45 8.20 10.16
N TRP A 542 6.58 8.27 10.85
CA TRP A 542 7.05 7.31 11.85
C TRP A 542 7.47 8.07 13.08
N LEU A 543 7.24 7.47 14.25
CA LEU A 543 7.55 8.08 15.53
C LEU A 543 8.27 7.06 16.42
N GLN A 544 9.43 7.44 16.93
CA GLN A 544 10.26 6.64 17.82
C GLN A 544 10.52 7.43 19.12
N ALA A 545 10.38 6.79 20.27
CA ALA A 545 10.65 7.40 21.59
C ALA A 545 11.96 6.85 22.17
N ALA A 546 12.77 7.72 22.82
CA ALA A 546 14.00 7.31 23.48
C ALA A 546 14.31 8.13 24.74
N THR A 547 14.90 7.49 25.75
CA THR A 547 15.49 8.14 26.93
C THR A 547 17.01 8.16 26.80
N SER A 548 17.66 9.29 27.06
CA SER A 548 19.12 9.34 27.06
C SER A 548 19.68 8.74 28.36
N GLY A 549 20.43 7.64 28.26
CA GLY A 549 21.14 7.01 29.40
C GLY A 549 22.28 7.84 30.01
N ALA A 550 22.36 9.13 29.72
CA ALA A 550 23.44 10.03 30.10
C ALA A 550 22.96 11.13 31.07
N GLY A 551 22.41 10.73 32.23
CA GLY A 551 22.39 11.57 33.44
C GLY A 551 21.61 12.88 33.45
N ALA A 552 20.98 13.31 32.36
CA ALA A 552 20.03 14.41 32.32
C ALA A 552 18.63 13.86 32.00
N GLY A 553 17.64 14.23 32.81
CA GLY A 553 16.26 13.74 32.77
C GLY A 553 15.46 14.22 31.55
N ASP A 554 16.07 14.22 30.37
CA ASP A 554 15.46 14.69 29.12
C ASP A 554 14.85 13.51 28.36
N LEU A 555 13.58 13.68 27.99
CA LEU A 555 12.80 12.74 27.17
C LEU A 555 12.83 13.22 25.72
N TRP A 556 13.10 12.30 24.79
CA TRP A 556 13.20 12.57 23.35
C TRP A 556 12.16 11.78 22.55
N LEU A 557 11.47 12.47 21.64
CA LEU A 557 10.68 11.89 20.57
C LEU A 557 11.34 12.23 19.23
N ARG A 558 11.58 11.22 18.40
CA ARG A 558 12.13 11.34 17.04
C ARG A 558 11.03 11.02 16.04
N VAL A 559 10.78 11.94 15.10
CA VAL A 559 9.92 11.69 13.92
C VAL A 559 10.81 11.39 12.73
N THR A 560 10.47 10.37 11.97
CA THR A 560 11.08 10.04 10.67
C THR A 560 9.97 9.80 9.65
N GLY A 561 10.20 9.99 8.35
CA GLY A 561 9.18 9.72 7.34
C GLY A 561 9.37 10.47 6.03
N VAL A 562 8.64 10.02 5.01
CA VAL A 562 8.61 10.60 3.67
C VAL A 562 7.19 11.10 3.41
N VAL A 563 7.06 12.42 3.27
CA VAL A 563 5.77 13.06 2.99
C VAL A 563 5.94 14.01 1.82
N THR A 564 5.39 13.65 0.66
CA THR A 564 5.32 14.51 -0.52
C THR A 564 4.04 15.35 -0.45
N GLY A 565 4.14 16.65 -0.78
CA GLY A 565 3.01 17.58 -0.73
C GLY A 565 2.66 18.15 0.65
N ALA A 566 3.31 17.69 1.73
CA ALA A 566 3.19 18.34 3.03
C ALA A 566 3.95 19.66 3.07
N THR A 567 3.37 20.60 3.78
CA THR A 567 3.95 21.92 4.03
C THR A 567 4.31 22.09 5.51
N HIS A 568 3.73 21.27 6.40
CA HIS A 568 4.06 21.21 7.82
C HIS A 568 3.97 19.77 8.34
N VAL A 569 4.81 19.46 9.34
CA VAL A 569 4.76 18.24 10.15
C VAL A 569 4.67 18.65 11.61
N GLY A 570 3.67 18.14 12.34
CA GLY A 570 3.43 18.41 13.76
C GLY A 570 3.54 17.15 14.62
N LEU A 571 3.97 17.33 15.86
CA LEU A 571 4.02 16.30 16.89
C LEU A 571 2.91 16.53 17.92
N VAL A 572 2.16 15.48 18.27
CA VAL A 572 1.14 15.49 19.32
C VAL A 572 1.51 14.44 20.35
N ALA A 573 1.62 14.80 21.63
CA ALA A 573 1.87 13.85 22.72
C ALA A 573 0.90 14.08 23.89
N SER A 574 0.49 13.00 24.55
CA SER A 574 -0.34 12.98 25.74
C SER A 574 0.32 12.17 26.86
N ALA A 575 -0.01 12.47 28.12
CA ALA A 575 0.47 11.72 29.29
C ALA A 575 -0.73 11.08 30.01
N THR A 576 -0.54 9.86 30.52
CA THR A 576 -1.47 9.20 31.42
C THR A 576 -0.90 9.22 32.85
N PRO A 577 -1.60 9.86 33.81
CA PRO A 577 -1.13 9.92 35.19
C PRO A 577 -1.25 8.56 35.89
N ALA A 578 -0.21 8.17 36.64
CA ALA A 578 -0.28 7.02 37.53
C ALA A 578 -1.28 7.29 38.67
N VAL A 579 -2.26 6.40 38.85
CA VAL A 579 -3.25 6.51 39.93
C VAL A 579 -2.54 6.35 41.28
N ILE A 580 -2.37 7.43 42.02
CA ILE A 580 -1.87 7.39 43.41
C ILE A 580 -3.06 7.14 44.35
N PRO A 581 -3.13 6.02 45.08
CA PRO A 581 -4.23 5.75 46.00
C PRO A 581 -4.17 6.72 47.20
N GLY A 582 -5.22 7.54 47.37
CA GLY A 582 -5.43 8.33 48.60
C GLY A 582 -5.31 9.86 48.48
N ALA A 583 -5.07 10.43 47.30
CA ALA A 583 -5.20 11.86 47.08
C ALA A 583 -6.63 12.21 46.62
N GLY A 584 -7.31 13.10 47.36
CA GLY A 584 -8.60 13.65 46.94
C GLY A 584 -8.51 14.26 45.54
N SER A 585 -9.59 14.14 44.78
CA SER A 585 -9.67 14.47 43.36
C SER A 585 -9.23 15.90 43.04
N PHE A 586 -7.97 16.06 42.63
CA PHE A 586 -7.54 17.15 41.78
C PHE A 586 -8.01 16.83 40.35
N LEU A 587 -9.16 17.37 39.99
CA LEU A 587 -9.67 17.40 38.63
C LEU A 587 -8.82 18.39 37.81
N GLY A 588 -7.80 17.86 37.13
CA GLY A 588 -7.00 18.57 36.15
C GLY A 588 -6.49 17.60 35.09
N LEU A 589 -7.24 17.51 33.99
CA LEU A 589 -6.90 16.88 32.70
C LEU A 589 -6.75 15.34 32.66
N VAL A 590 -7.88 14.62 32.57
CA VAL A 590 -8.11 13.54 31.57
C VAL A 590 -9.63 13.52 31.27
N PRO A 591 -10.10 13.57 30.00
CA PRO A 591 -10.34 12.33 29.26
C PRO A 591 -9.99 12.37 27.75
N ASP A 592 -9.50 11.22 27.29
CA ASP A 592 -9.50 10.69 25.92
C ASP A 592 -10.94 10.60 25.33
N PRO A 593 -11.23 10.25 24.03
CA PRO A 593 -10.44 10.16 22.80
C PRO A 593 -11.13 10.82 21.57
N LEU A 594 -10.49 11.78 20.89
CA LEU A 594 -10.65 12.11 19.44
C LEU A 594 -10.10 13.52 19.15
N LEU A 595 -8.98 13.57 18.43
CA LEU A 595 -8.62 14.62 17.45
C LEU A 595 -9.09 16.04 17.79
N LEU A 596 -8.34 16.76 18.66
CA LEU A 596 -8.48 18.21 18.73
C LEU A 596 -7.68 18.84 17.58
N SER A 597 -8.43 19.51 16.71
CA SER A 597 -7.97 20.43 15.69
C SER A 597 -6.86 21.36 16.18
N LEU A 598 -5.78 21.43 15.40
CA LEU A 598 -4.80 22.51 15.44
C LEU A 598 -5.52 23.87 15.27
N ALA A 599 -5.62 24.64 16.33
CA ALA A 599 -5.93 26.06 16.29
C ALA A 599 -4.64 26.88 16.52
N VAL A 600 -4.25 27.62 15.49
CA VAL A 600 -3.27 28.72 15.51
C VAL A 600 -3.97 29.91 16.20
N ARG A 601 -3.62 30.44 17.41
CA ARG A 601 -2.48 31.32 17.80
C ARG A 601 -2.63 31.85 19.28
N PRO A 602 -1.68 32.59 19.91
CA PRO A 602 -0.91 32.23 21.13
C PRO A 602 -1.27 33.06 22.42
N PRO A 603 -0.84 32.66 23.65
CA PRO A 603 0.53 32.86 24.16
C PRO A 603 1.15 31.68 24.97
N ALA A 604 2.29 31.18 24.46
CA ALA A 604 3.53 30.66 25.09
C ALA A 604 3.53 29.48 26.11
N PRO A 605 4.62 28.67 26.18
CA PRO A 605 5.63 28.31 25.18
C PRO A 605 5.52 26.81 24.85
N LEU A 606 4.93 26.47 23.71
CA LEU A 606 5.23 25.20 23.04
C LEU A 606 6.19 25.56 21.92
N ASP A 607 7.39 25.01 21.96
CA ASP A 607 8.41 25.18 20.92
C ASP A 607 7.90 24.54 19.63
N ILE A 608 7.10 25.29 18.87
CA ILE A 608 6.74 24.95 17.49
C ILE A 608 7.98 25.26 16.66
N LEU A 609 8.73 24.21 16.31
CA LEU A 609 9.83 24.30 15.35
C LEU A 609 9.25 24.61 13.96
N HIS A 610 9.42 25.86 13.51
CA HIS A 610 9.14 26.28 12.14
C HIS A 610 10.37 26.01 11.26
N TRP A 611 10.24 25.39 10.09
CA TRP A 611 11.34 25.31 9.11
C TRP A 611 10.88 25.43 7.64
N PRO A 612 11.65 26.07 6.73
CA PRO A 612 11.26 26.28 5.33
C PRO A 612 11.75 25.18 4.36
N VAL A 613 11.03 25.05 3.24
CA VAL A 613 11.09 24.05 2.15
C VAL A 613 12.42 24.00 1.38
N GLY A 614 12.90 22.80 0.99
CA GLY A 614 13.78 22.69 -0.18
C GLY A 614 14.75 21.52 -0.40
N GLN A 615 15.02 20.58 0.53
CA GLN A 615 15.98 19.47 0.26
C GLN A 615 15.60 18.13 0.91
N SER A 616 15.82 17.04 0.17
CA SER A 616 15.89 15.62 0.62
C SER A 616 17.21 15.36 1.37
N PRO A 617 17.40 14.31 2.21
CA PRO A 617 16.45 13.50 2.99
C PRO A 617 16.33 14.02 4.44
N TYR A 618 15.26 13.64 5.15
CA TYR A 618 14.96 14.12 6.51
C TYR A 618 15.86 13.45 7.56
N VAL A 619 16.94 14.12 7.98
CA VAL A 619 17.72 13.76 9.18
C VAL A 619 18.07 15.01 9.98
N ASN A 620 17.49 15.14 11.18
CA ASN A 620 17.99 15.80 12.41
C ASN A 620 16.83 16.40 13.22
N GLY A 621 16.79 16.45 14.55
CA GLY A 621 17.60 15.97 15.66
C GLY A 621 16.64 15.84 16.86
N PRO A 622 17.10 15.47 18.06
CA PRO A 622 16.17 15.08 19.12
C PRO A 622 15.47 16.34 19.72
N LEU A 623 14.18 16.24 20.11
CA LEU A 623 13.41 17.32 20.78
C LEU A 623 13.75 17.37 22.29
N ILE A 624 14.50 18.38 22.76
CA ILE A 624 14.80 18.57 24.20
C ILE A 624 13.55 19.13 24.89
N LEU A 625 12.87 18.32 25.72
CA LEU A 625 11.93 18.88 26.68
C LEU A 625 12.71 19.61 27.77
N ALA A 626 12.53 20.93 27.89
CA ALA A 626 13.33 21.76 28.79
C ALA A 626 13.23 21.27 30.26
N PRO A 627 14.30 21.35 31.08
CA PRO A 627 14.36 20.77 32.44
C PRO A 627 13.39 21.35 33.48
N CYS A 628 12.49 22.24 33.09
CA CYS A 628 11.73 23.10 33.99
C CYS A 628 10.23 22.77 34.04
N THR A 629 9.85 21.50 34.10
CA THR A 629 8.47 21.07 34.46
C THR A 629 8.38 19.69 35.13
N LEU A 630 9.51 19.03 35.41
CA LEU A 630 9.55 17.58 35.70
C LEU A 630 9.22 17.16 37.16
N ALA A 631 8.86 18.10 38.03
CA ALA A 631 8.40 17.77 39.39
C ALA A 631 6.94 17.30 39.37
N GLY A 632 6.72 15.99 39.17
CA GLY A 632 5.41 15.34 39.22
C GLY A 632 5.11 14.38 38.06
N LEU A 633 6.01 14.27 37.09
CA LEU A 633 5.80 13.45 35.88
C LEU A 633 6.43 12.06 35.99
N ALA A 634 7.24 11.79 37.03
CA ALA A 634 7.97 10.52 37.18
C ALA A 634 7.00 9.37 37.45
N GLY A 635 7.14 8.27 36.72
CA GLY A 635 6.24 7.12 36.75
C GLY A 635 4.99 7.28 35.88
N GLN A 636 4.92 8.29 35.00
CA GLN A 636 3.83 8.44 34.03
C GLN A 636 4.18 7.83 32.67
N THR A 637 3.15 7.34 31.99
CA THR A 637 3.26 6.81 30.63
C THR A 637 2.81 7.87 29.63
N TRP A 638 3.65 8.18 28.65
CA TRP A 638 3.41 9.13 27.59
C TRP A 638 3.12 8.42 26.28
N GLU A 639 2.20 8.94 25.48
CA GLU A 639 1.91 8.48 24.12
C GLU A 639 2.10 9.63 23.14
N GLY A 640 2.89 9.40 22.08
CA GLY A 640 3.10 10.37 21.01
C GLY A 640 2.53 9.89 19.67
N ARG A 641 2.16 10.84 18.81
CA ARG A 641 1.86 10.67 17.37
C ARG A 641 2.43 11.84 16.57
N ALA A 642 2.87 11.60 15.34
CA ALA A 642 3.25 12.62 14.37
C ALA A 642 2.19 12.74 13.28
N VAL A 643 1.94 13.95 12.81
CA VAL A 643 0.88 14.32 11.85
C VAL A 643 1.46 15.22 10.77
N ALA A 644 1.25 14.92 9.48
CA ALA A 644 1.64 15.80 8.38
C ALA A 644 0.41 16.33 7.66
N TYR A 645 0.46 17.61 7.28
CA TYR A 645 -0.66 18.33 6.69
C TYR A 645 -0.20 19.31 5.61
N ASP A 646 -1.14 19.68 4.74
CA ASP A 646 -0.99 20.78 3.78
C ASP A 646 -1.57 22.08 4.42
N VAL A 647 -0.91 23.24 4.29
CA VAL A 647 -1.45 24.54 4.73
C VAL A 647 -2.35 25.17 3.67
N ALA A 648 -2.23 24.78 2.40
CA ALA A 648 -3.13 25.27 1.36
C ALA A 648 -4.52 24.65 1.48
N ALA A 649 -4.61 23.43 2.03
CA ALA A 649 -5.83 22.77 2.48
C ALA A 649 -5.49 21.88 3.69
N PRO A 650 -6.04 22.12 4.91
CA PRO A 650 -5.70 21.38 6.12
C PRO A 650 -6.28 19.96 6.10
N ALA A 651 -5.83 19.16 5.15
CA ALA A 651 -6.07 17.74 5.03
C ALA A 651 -4.91 16.99 5.69
N LEU A 652 -5.26 15.95 6.44
CA LEU A 652 -4.29 14.98 6.93
C LEU A 652 -3.67 14.27 5.74
N ILE A 653 -2.37 14.44 5.53
CA ILE A 653 -1.62 13.79 4.45
C ILE A 653 -1.06 12.46 4.94
N ALA A 654 -0.51 12.45 6.15
CA ALA A 654 0.08 11.28 6.78
C ALA A 654 -0.03 11.37 8.30
N LEU A 655 -0.08 10.21 8.96
CA LEU A 655 -0.08 10.06 10.41
C LEU A 655 0.87 8.93 10.80
N SER A 656 1.58 9.07 11.92
CA SER A 656 2.39 7.98 12.48
C SER A 656 1.60 7.05 13.40
N GLY A 657 2.21 5.90 13.71
CA GLY A 657 1.82 5.08 14.85
C GLY A 657 2.00 5.78 16.21
N ILE A 658 1.52 5.14 17.27
CA ILE A 658 1.69 5.59 18.66
C ILE A 658 3.07 5.17 19.15
N ALA A 659 3.84 6.10 19.72
CA ALA A 659 5.06 5.77 20.48
C ALA A 659 4.81 5.98 21.98
N THR A 660 4.96 4.93 22.77
CA THR A 660 4.72 4.97 24.22
C THR A 660 6.03 5.05 25.00
N LEU A 661 6.12 5.94 25.98
CA LEU A 661 7.30 6.06 26.85
C LEU A 661 6.94 6.10 28.33
N VAL A 662 7.65 5.33 29.14
CA VAL A 662 7.53 5.33 30.60
C VAL A 662 8.73 6.09 31.17
N TRP A 663 8.50 7.25 31.82
CA TRP A 663 9.55 8.13 32.36
C TRP A 663 9.85 7.83 33.83
#